data_AF-A0AA35NHT5-F1
#
_entry.id   AF-A0AA35NHT5-F1
#
_cell.length_a   1.000
_cell.length_b   1.000
_cell.length_c   1.000
_cell.angle_alpha   90.00
_cell.angle_beta   90.00
_cell.angle_gamma   90.00
#
_symmetry.space_group_name_H-M   'P 1'
#
loop_
_entity.id
_entity.type
_entity.pdbx_description
1 polymer ?
#
loop_
_entity_poly.entity_id
_entity_poly.type
_entity_poly.pdbx_seq_one_letter_code
_entity_poly.pdbx_strand_id
1 'polypeptide(L)'
;MLPQLNFSLNLTERLLRRSFHSLTNLYRTQVKERLHALENHGYIAHKTSKQLERLSAKKRRQLKKLQKTAYPKDQALHVLRKFHNIKDETLADTKLGPTSQSDLKFLSLTKDKRLFYTILGVNGQQLRDAKLIASDVQKFLKRGQLEKAVFLARLAKKKGVVGMNLIMKHYFEVIKSQQSAVDIFNWRKKWGVPIDQHSITILFSGLSKQDNLVSKKYGELVLKIIDSLSDKNELTEIEYNTALAALINCTDETLVFKLLNKKLPGLKKDSITYTLMIRSCTKISDEKHSMVVLDDLIHKIPHYCVDSKLLFEYCGVLCSQKFSKIDNQGMGLWAFCEYFQFDKTIFSKFLPPSEHPALIPLSYWNINEPFPLNKHVVGLFMNNCLKNKKYELAIETFKELEARNNKILDLSIYHKYMEILKIARPTTCGDECLEIYERVASSAPHMSITRRTLILVYSAFQRQSIKAAINKDESNTENLLRKVRGFIDNVEATYSSKLNEKVYALNSWKFLFPILKNLNMHDKVSTMELKSTLNEYLKSLLTGKFEKGTKASLEEMRFVTLEGIRLLKILTDRIKLPTLDSEEIANLKGTDRNKFLARRHLLRLKQMLLVDLADIEGKSEKRTSGEDADASKEGLLEDLVELILHESYKKF
;
A
#
# COMPACT_ATOMS: atom_id res chain seq x y z
N MET A 1 20.11 3.50 99.06
CA MET A 1 21.02 2.48 99.61
C MET A 1 21.60 1.68 98.46
N LEU A 2 22.85 1.96 98.13
CA LEU A 2 23.67 1.08 97.29
C LEU A 2 24.11 -0.12 98.13
N PRO A 3 24.36 -1.26 97.48
CA PRO A 3 25.59 -1.97 97.75
C PRO A 3 26.38 -2.13 96.46
N GLN A 4 27.53 -1.45 96.42
CA GLN A 4 28.71 -2.06 95.83
C GLN A 4 29.06 -3.28 96.70
N LEU A 5 29.54 -4.36 96.09
CA LEU A 5 30.61 -5.19 96.63
C LEU A 5 31.16 -6.12 95.53
N ASN A 6 32.46 -5.92 95.29
CA ASN A 6 33.51 -6.88 94.97
C ASN A 6 33.61 -7.51 93.58
N PHE A 7 34.56 -6.92 92.84
CA PHE A 7 35.52 -7.59 91.97
C PHE A 7 36.03 -8.93 92.53
N SER A 8 36.07 -9.95 91.66
CA SER A 8 37.20 -10.86 91.56
C SER A 8 37.42 -11.21 90.09
N LEU A 9 38.41 -10.54 89.51
CA LEU A 9 39.04 -10.88 88.23
C LEU A 9 39.71 -12.25 88.35
N ASN A 10 39.06 -13.30 87.84
CA ASN A 10 39.77 -14.54 87.49
C ASN A 10 40.30 -14.42 86.06
N LEU A 11 41.54 -13.95 85.99
CA LEU A 11 42.34 -13.69 84.80
C LEU A 11 43.13 -14.96 84.40
N THR A 12 42.49 -16.13 84.29
CA THR A 12 43.19 -17.39 83.93
C THR A 12 42.37 -18.38 83.09
N GLU A 13 41.45 -17.92 82.24
CA GLU A 13 40.84 -18.77 81.19
C GLU A 13 40.86 -18.11 79.81
N ARG A 14 42.02 -17.52 79.44
CA ARG A 14 42.18 -16.80 78.18
C ARG A 14 42.77 -17.60 77.03
N LEU A 15 42.76 -18.94 77.09
CA LEU A 15 43.30 -19.77 76.02
C LEU A 15 42.28 -20.81 75.58
N LEU A 16 41.97 -20.77 74.27
CA LEU A 16 41.10 -21.66 73.49
C LEU A 16 39.60 -21.34 73.40
N ARG A 17 39.25 -20.09 73.08
CA ARG A 17 38.04 -19.86 72.25
C ARG A 17 38.47 -19.64 70.81
N ARG A 18 38.16 -20.60 69.93
CA ARG A 18 38.21 -20.41 68.48
C ARG A 18 37.21 -19.30 68.12
N SER A 19 37.68 -18.07 67.95
CA SER A 19 36.88 -17.00 67.36
C SER A 19 36.70 -17.31 65.87
N PHE A 20 35.48 -17.61 65.45
CA PHE A 20 35.17 -17.70 64.02
C PHE A 20 35.38 -16.31 63.40
N HIS A 21 36.29 -16.20 62.44
CA HIS A 21 36.51 -14.96 61.70
C HIS A 21 35.19 -14.49 61.07
N SER A 22 34.74 -13.31 61.52
CA SER A 22 33.52 -12.66 61.07
C SER A 22 33.75 -11.99 59.72
N LEU A 23 33.63 -12.75 58.64
CA LEU A 23 33.35 -12.15 57.33
C LEU A 23 31.86 -11.79 57.29
N THR A 24 31.60 -10.49 57.28
CA THR A 24 30.28 -9.88 57.12
C THR A 24 29.60 -10.40 55.85
N ASN A 25 28.58 -11.24 55.98
CA ASN A 25 27.71 -11.61 54.87
C ASN A 25 26.23 -11.67 55.29
N LEU A 26 25.41 -10.97 54.50
CA LEU A 26 24.01 -10.55 54.69
C LEU A 26 22.94 -11.66 54.80
N TYR A 27 23.32 -12.92 55.04
CA TYR A 27 22.39 -14.05 55.21
C TYR A 27 22.66 -14.81 56.50
N ARG A 28 22.26 -14.24 57.65
CA ARG A 28 22.22 -14.99 58.91
C ARG A 28 20.97 -15.89 58.90
N THR A 29 21.17 -17.21 58.94
CA THR A 29 20.10 -18.17 59.20
C THR A 29 19.58 -17.99 60.63
N GLN A 30 18.31 -18.33 60.91
CA GLN A 30 17.73 -18.24 62.27
C GLN A 30 18.58 -18.98 63.32
N VAL A 31 19.24 -20.05 62.90
CA VAL A 31 20.17 -20.83 63.72
C VAL A 31 21.43 -20.04 64.03
N LYS A 32 22.04 -19.36 63.04
CA LYS A 32 23.21 -18.50 63.25
C LYS A 32 22.89 -17.26 64.10
N GLU A 33 21.71 -16.64 63.95
CA GLU A 33 21.31 -15.53 64.83
C GLU A 33 21.09 -15.99 66.28
N ARG A 34 20.46 -17.16 66.46
CA ARG A 34 20.26 -17.74 67.80
C ARG A 34 21.57 -18.17 68.44
N LEU A 35 22.50 -18.75 67.67
CA LEU A 35 23.84 -19.10 68.13
C LEU A 35 24.64 -17.86 68.50
N HIS A 36 24.59 -16.79 67.70
CA HIS A 36 25.30 -15.55 67.98
C HIS A 36 24.71 -14.78 69.18
N ALA A 37 23.38 -14.89 69.40
CA ALA A 37 22.73 -14.35 70.60
C ALA A 37 23.08 -15.18 71.85
N LEU A 38 23.21 -16.50 71.71
CA LEU A 38 23.65 -17.40 72.77
C LEU A 38 25.14 -17.19 73.11
N GLU A 39 25.98 -16.92 72.11
CA GLU A 39 27.41 -16.62 72.27
C GLU A 39 27.65 -15.25 72.94
N ASN A 40 26.84 -14.24 72.62
CA ASN A 40 26.97 -12.88 73.15
C ASN A 40 26.30 -12.68 74.52
N HIS A 41 25.20 -13.39 74.81
CA HIS A 41 24.37 -13.12 75.99
C HIS A 41 24.17 -14.33 76.92
N GLY A 42 24.66 -15.52 76.55
CA GLY A 42 24.57 -16.73 77.37
C GLY A 42 23.19 -17.39 77.42
N TYR A 43 22.14 -16.77 76.90
CA TYR A 43 20.78 -17.33 76.80
C TYR A 43 20.04 -16.86 75.55
N ILE A 44 19.12 -17.68 75.04
CA ILE A 44 18.25 -17.30 73.92
C ILE A 44 16.92 -16.80 74.51
N ALA A 45 16.72 -15.48 74.50
CA ALA A 45 15.43 -14.90 74.90
C ALA A 45 14.30 -15.36 73.95
N HIS A 46 13.24 -15.92 74.52
CA HIS A 46 12.02 -16.21 73.75
C HIS A 46 11.38 -14.90 73.28
N LYS A 47 11.06 -14.82 71.98
CA LYS A 47 10.44 -13.62 71.40
C LYS A 47 9.05 -13.45 71.99
N THR A 48 8.72 -12.24 72.45
CA THR A 48 7.39 -11.92 72.98
C THR A 48 6.32 -11.96 71.89
N SER A 49 5.05 -12.16 72.25
CA SER A 49 3.92 -12.18 71.30
C SER A 49 3.87 -10.94 70.40
N LYS A 50 4.05 -9.75 70.99
CA LYS A 50 4.14 -8.46 70.26
C LYS A 50 5.31 -8.41 69.28
N GLN A 51 6.46 -9.02 69.61
CA GLN A 51 7.60 -9.11 68.70
C GLN A 51 7.35 -10.09 67.55
N LEU A 52 6.68 -11.22 67.81
CA LEU A 52 6.28 -12.19 66.78
C LEU A 52 5.29 -11.57 65.79
N GLU A 53 4.32 -10.79 66.26
CA GLU A 53 3.39 -10.03 65.41
C GLU A 53 4.10 -8.97 64.56
N ARG A 54 5.03 -8.20 65.14
CA ARG A 54 5.84 -7.24 64.38
C ARG A 54 6.67 -7.93 63.30
N LEU A 55 7.25 -9.09 63.59
CA LEU A 55 7.99 -9.89 62.62
C LEU A 55 7.08 -10.47 61.53
N SER A 56 5.89 -10.96 61.88
CA SER A 56 4.93 -11.45 60.89
C SER A 56 4.42 -10.32 59.99
N ALA A 57 4.17 -9.14 60.53
CA ALA A 57 3.82 -7.93 59.77
C ALA A 57 4.96 -7.48 58.85
N LYS A 58 6.21 -7.49 59.32
CA LYS A 58 7.40 -7.19 58.50
C LYS A 58 7.56 -8.19 57.35
N LYS A 59 7.42 -9.49 57.63
CA LYS A 59 7.44 -10.55 56.61
C LYS A 59 6.30 -10.37 55.60
N ARG A 60 5.07 -10.08 56.04
CA ARG A 60 3.93 -9.79 55.15
C ARG A 60 4.20 -8.59 54.25
N ARG A 61 4.78 -7.50 54.78
CA ARG A 61 5.17 -6.31 53.99
C ARG A 61 6.26 -6.66 52.96
N GLN A 62 7.26 -7.45 53.34
CA GLN A 62 8.31 -7.91 52.44
C GLN A 62 7.75 -8.80 51.32
N LEU A 63 6.86 -9.75 51.64
CA LEU A 63 6.18 -10.58 50.65
C LEU A 63 5.34 -9.73 49.67
N LYS A 64 4.60 -8.73 50.18
CA LYS A 64 3.86 -7.79 49.33
C LYS A 64 4.76 -6.94 48.42
N LYS A 65 6.00 -6.65 48.84
CA LYS A 65 7.00 -5.97 47.98
C LYS A 65 7.53 -6.93 46.91
N LEU A 66 7.91 -8.14 47.29
CA LEU A 66 8.40 -9.17 46.36
C LEU A 66 7.37 -9.55 45.30
N GLN A 67 6.09 -9.62 45.66
CA GLN A 67 5.01 -9.89 44.71
C GLN A 67 4.82 -8.81 43.63
N LYS A 68 5.40 -7.61 43.81
CA LYS A 68 5.37 -6.53 42.81
C LYS A 68 6.54 -6.59 41.82
N THR A 69 7.57 -7.39 42.12
CA THR A 69 8.80 -7.49 41.32
C THR A 69 8.82 -8.80 40.54
N ALA A 70 9.32 -8.74 39.31
CA ALA A 70 9.60 -9.91 38.49
C ALA A 70 10.54 -10.90 39.20
N TYR A 71 10.53 -12.17 38.78
CA TYR A 71 11.62 -13.09 39.09
C TYR A 71 12.85 -12.79 38.23
N PRO A 72 14.07 -12.94 38.76
CA PRO A 72 15.26 -13.15 37.94
C PRO A 72 15.06 -14.31 36.96
N LYS A 73 15.69 -14.27 35.79
CA LYS A 73 15.46 -15.24 34.71
C LYS A 73 15.73 -16.69 35.17
N ASP A 74 16.81 -16.91 35.89
CA ASP A 74 17.18 -18.25 36.37
C ASP A 74 16.19 -18.79 37.40
N GLN A 75 15.67 -17.90 38.27
CA GLN A 75 14.63 -18.26 39.22
C GLN A 75 13.30 -18.56 38.52
N ALA A 76 12.96 -17.83 37.46
CA ALA A 76 11.78 -18.09 36.65
C ALA A 76 11.86 -19.46 35.95
N LEU A 77 13.02 -19.80 35.37
CA LEU A 77 13.27 -21.11 34.77
C LEU A 77 13.17 -22.24 35.81
N HIS A 78 13.76 -22.05 36.99
CA HIS A 78 13.65 -23.02 38.09
C HIS A 78 12.19 -23.21 38.56
N VAL A 79 11.39 -22.14 38.64
CA VAL A 79 9.96 -22.23 39.00
C VAL A 79 9.18 -22.99 37.93
N LEU A 80 9.45 -22.76 36.65
CA LEU A 80 8.84 -23.50 35.54
C LEU A 80 9.20 -24.99 35.57
N ARG A 81 10.46 -25.34 35.88
CA ARG A 81 10.90 -26.72 36.06
C ARG A 81 10.18 -27.41 37.23
N LYS A 82 10.19 -26.75 38.40
CA LYS A 82 9.75 -27.36 39.65
C LYS A 82 8.24 -27.50 39.79
N PHE A 83 7.47 -26.50 39.32
CA PHE A 83 6.02 -26.46 39.54
C PHE A 83 5.20 -26.87 38.31
N HIS A 84 5.78 -26.86 37.11
CA HIS A 84 5.06 -27.13 35.86
C HIS A 84 5.61 -28.33 35.06
N ASN A 85 6.58 -29.10 35.59
CA ASN A 85 7.12 -30.35 35.01
C ASN A 85 7.49 -30.25 33.52
N ILE A 86 8.09 -29.13 33.12
CA ILE A 86 8.49 -28.88 31.72
C ILE A 86 9.85 -29.53 31.46
N LYS A 87 9.96 -30.37 30.42
CA LYS A 87 11.21 -31.08 30.04
C LYS A 87 12.32 -30.10 29.65
N ASP A 88 13.56 -30.38 30.06
CA ASP A 88 14.71 -29.48 29.92
C ASP A 88 15.03 -29.09 28.46
N GLU A 89 14.76 -29.96 27.49
CA GLU A 89 14.96 -29.69 26.06
C GLU A 89 14.13 -28.48 25.57
N THR A 90 12.89 -28.35 26.04
CA THR A 90 12.01 -27.22 25.66
C THR A 90 12.35 -25.91 26.37
N LEU A 91 13.09 -25.98 27.48
CA LEU A 91 13.51 -24.82 28.27
C LEU A 91 14.87 -24.26 27.81
N ALA A 92 15.73 -25.10 27.23
CA ALA A 92 17.03 -24.68 26.69
C ALA A 92 16.88 -23.76 25.47
N ASP A 93 15.90 -24.03 24.60
CA ASP A 93 15.64 -23.25 23.39
C ASP A 93 14.81 -21.97 23.65
N THR A 94 14.14 -21.88 24.81
CA THR A 94 13.22 -20.78 25.10
C THR A 94 13.92 -19.62 25.81
N LYS A 95 14.26 -18.57 25.07
CA LYS A 95 14.66 -17.28 25.67
C LYS A 95 13.45 -16.69 26.40
N LEU A 96 13.51 -16.55 27.73
CA LEU A 96 12.42 -15.95 28.51
C LEU A 96 12.53 -14.42 28.55
N GLY A 97 11.48 -13.69 28.16
CA GLY A 97 11.43 -12.24 28.34
C GLY A 97 10.64 -11.45 27.28
N PRO A 98 10.66 -10.11 27.37
CA PRO A 98 9.78 -9.22 26.60
C PRO A 98 10.09 -9.17 25.09
N THR A 99 11.16 -9.79 24.64
CA THR A 99 11.53 -9.86 23.22
C THR A 99 11.27 -11.22 22.60
N SER A 100 11.01 -12.24 23.40
CA SER A 100 10.78 -13.60 22.91
C SER A 100 9.33 -13.80 22.49
N GLN A 101 9.07 -14.77 21.61
CA GLN A 101 7.73 -15.23 21.25
C GLN A 101 7.48 -16.67 21.70
N SER A 102 8.55 -17.45 21.94
CA SER A 102 8.48 -18.87 22.30
C SER A 102 7.94 -19.11 23.71
N ASP A 103 7.94 -18.07 24.55
CA ASP A 103 7.49 -18.07 25.95
C ASP A 103 5.97 -17.87 26.12
N LEU A 104 5.22 -17.66 25.03
CA LEU A 104 3.76 -17.54 25.03
C LEU A 104 3.08 -18.78 25.64
N LYS A 105 3.64 -19.97 25.40
CA LYS A 105 3.12 -21.24 25.95
C LYS A 105 3.09 -21.23 27.48
N PHE A 106 3.96 -20.48 28.14
CA PHE A 106 4.04 -20.41 29.59
C PHE A 106 3.03 -19.43 30.21
N LEU A 107 2.42 -18.54 29.41
CA LEU A 107 1.40 -17.59 29.89
C LEU A 107 0.06 -18.25 30.19
N SER A 108 -0.26 -19.37 29.53
CA SER A 108 -1.50 -20.13 29.76
C SER A 108 -1.37 -21.13 30.92
N LEU A 109 -0.16 -21.62 31.19
CA LEU A 109 0.11 -22.67 32.18
C LEU A 109 0.20 -22.17 33.61
N THR A 110 0.56 -20.90 33.81
CA THR A 110 0.95 -20.37 35.12
C THR A 110 -0.08 -19.39 35.67
N LYS A 111 -0.25 -19.34 37.01
CA LYS A 111 -1.09 -18.33 37.71
C LYS A 111 -0.24 -17.32 38.50
N ASP A 112 1.08 -17.46 38.43
CA ASP A 112 2.03 -16.70 39.23
C ASP A 112 2.30 -15.30 38.65
N LYS A 113 1.86 -14.26 39.38
CA LYS A 113 2.01 -12.86 38.97
C LYS A 113 3.46 -12.46 38.67
N ARG A 114 4.42 -12.97 39.45
CA ARG A 114 5.84 -12.65 39.29
C ARG A 114 6.44 -13.27 38.04
N LEU A 115 5.91 -14.40 37.59
CA LEU A 115 6.35 -15.05 36.36
C LEU A 115 5.81 -14.29 35.14
N PHE A 116 4.56 -13.85 35.19
CA PHE A 116 4.00 -12.95 34.16
C PHE A 116 4.83 -11.67 34.02
N TYR A 117 5.28 -11.10 35.14
CA TYR A 117 6.15 -9.92 35.14
C TYR A 117 7.50 -10.18 34.47
N THR A 118 8.10 -11.36 34.66
CA THR A 118 9.34 -11.73 33.97
C THR A 118 9.13 -11.95 32.47
N ILE A 119 8.06 -12.65 32.07
CA ILE A 119 7.74 -12.94 30.65
C ILE A 119 7.43 -11.66 29.87
N LEU A 120 6.63 -10.77 30.47
CA LEU A 120 6.24 -9.50 29.86
C LEU A 120 7.28 -8.39 30.08
N GLY A 121 8.28 -8.60 30.94
CA GLY A 121 9.28 -7.59 31.29
C GLY A 121 8.71 -6.37 32.01
N VAL A 122 7.61 -6.53 32.76
CA VAL A 122 6.93 -5.43 33.47
C VAL A 122 6.89 -5.63 34.98
N ASN A 123 6.80 -4.54 35.74
CA ASN A 123 6.67 -4.58 37.19
C ASN A 123 5.25 -4.21 37.64
N GLY A 124 4.86 -4.65 38.84
CA GLY A 124 3.56 -4.33 39.43
C GLY A 124 3.33 -2.85 39.72
N GLN A 125 4.38 -2.02 39.73
CA GLN A 125 4.27 -0.56 39.79
C GLN A 125 3.90 0.04 38.42
N GLN A 126 4.51 -0.45 37.33
CA GLN A 126 4.21 0.01 35.97
C GLN A 126 2.77 -0.30 35.58
N LEU A 127 2.21 -1.43 36.05
CA LEU A 127 0.80 -1.80 35.84
C LEU A 127 -0.22 -0.83 36.48
N ARG A 128 0.22 0.13 37.30
CA ARG A 128 -0.66 1.15 37.89
C ARG A 128 -0.80 2.39 37.00
N ASP A 129 0.14 2.58 36.08
CA ASP A 129 0.20 3.73 35.20
C ASP A 129 -0.22 3.34 33.78
N ALA A 130 -1.34 3.89 33.32
CA ALA A 130 -1.89 3.64 32.00
C ALA A 130 -0.94 4.07 30.86
N LYS A 131 -0.14 5.12 31.07
CA LYS A 131 0.80 5.64 30.06
C LYS A 131 1.95 4.67 29.84
N LEU A 132 2.52 4.12 30.91
CA LEU A 132 3.60 3.13 30.82
C LEU A 132 3.11 1.85 30.15
N ILE A 133 1.92 1.37 30.51
CA ILE A 133 1.29 0.22 29.87
C ILE A 133 1.10 0.46 28.38
N ALA A 134 0.58 1.62 27.98
CA ALA A 134 0.36 1.96 26.57
C ALA A 134 1.67 1.99 25.77
N SER A 135 2.74 2.56 26.34
CA SER A 135 4.08 2.54 25.75
C SER A 135 4.59 1.11 25.55
N ASP A 136 4.44 0.24 26.55
CA ASP A 136 4.92 -1.14 26.46
C ASP A 136 4.08 -1.99 25.49
N VAL A 137 2.76 -1.79 25.47
CA VAL A 137 1.87 -2.35 24.44
C VAL A 137 2.31 -1.92 23.04
N GLN A 138 2.63 -0.64 22.83
CA GLN A 138 3.10 -0.15 21.54
C GLN A 138 4.42 -0.81 21.12
N LYS A 139 5.35 -1.05 22.05
CA LYS A 139 6.59 -1.81 21.78
C LYS A 139 6.28 -3.24 21.33
N PHE A 140 5.32 -3.91 21.97
CA PHE A 140 4.90 -5.26 21.57
C PHE A 140 4.24 -5.28 20.20
N LEU A 141 3.39 -4.30 19.88
CA LEU A 141 2.74 -4.16 18.58
C LEU A 141 3.77 -3.94 17.46
N LYS A 142 4.76 -3.06 17.65
CA LYS A 142 5.86 -2.85 16.70
C LYS A 142 6.69 -4.11 16.42
N ARG A 143 6.72 -5.06 17.36
CA ARG A 143 7.42 -6.34 17.24
C ARG A 143 6.53 -7.48 16.71
N GLY A 144 5.26 -7.22 16.41
CA GLY A 144 4.30 -8.25 15.99
C GLY A 144 3.84 -9.19 17.12
N GLN A 145 4.12 -8.87 18.39
CA GLN A 145 3.78 -9.72 19.54
C GLN A 145 2.40 -9.38 20.12
N LEU A 146 1.35 -9.66 19.36
CA LEU A 146 -0.03 -9.28 19.67
C LEU A 146 -0.57 -9.92 20.95
N GLU A 147 -0.31 -11.21 21.14
CA GLU A 147 -0.82 -11.96 22.30
C GLU A 147 -0.28 -11.41 23.62
N LYS A 148 1.02 -11.03 23.64
CA LYS A 148 1.63 -10.39 24.81
C LYS A 148 1.03 -9.01 25.07
N ALA A 149 0.77 -8.23 24.02
CA ALA A 149 0.13 -6.93 24.12
C ALA A 149 -1.28 -7.04 24.74
N VAL A 150 -2.11 -7.96 24.23
CA VAL A 150 -3.46 -8.23 24.75
C VAL A 150 -3.39 -8.70 26.20
N PHE A 151 -2.47 -9.61 26.51
CA PHE A 151 -2.31 -10.14 27.86
C PHE A 151 -1.88 -9.05 28.86
N LEU A 152 -0.94 -8.18 28.48
CA LEU A 152 -0.48 -7.06 29.31
C LEU A 152 -1.63 -6.10 29.62
N ALA A 153 -2.40 -5.71 28.62
CA ALA A 153 -3.54 -4.83 28.80
C ALA A 153 -4.64 -5.48 29.67
N ARG A 154 -4.87 -6.80 29.51
CA ARG A 154 -5.78 -7.57 30.37
C ARG A 154 -5.31 -7.60 31.82
N LEU A 155 -4.02 -7.78 32.06
CA LEU A 155 -3.43 -7.83 33.40
C LEU A 155 -3.61 -6.49 34.15
N ALA A 156 -3.63 -5.37 33.42
CA ALA A 156 -3.80 -4.03 33.95
C ALA A 156 -5.27 -3.63 34.26
N LYS A 157 -6.26 -4.41 33.80
CA LYS A 157 -7.71 -4.15 34.02
C LYS A 157 -8.09 -2.70 33.67
N LYS A 158 -8.61 -1.91 34.63
CA LYS A 158 -9.03 -0.51 34.45
C LYS A 158 -7.94 0.40 33.88
N LYS A 159 -6.66 0.11 34.12
CA LYS A 159 -5.53 0.91 33.60
C LYS A 159 -5.07 0.48 32.21
N GLY A 160 -5.62 -0.61 31.68
CA GLY A 160 -5.29 -1.14 30.36
C GLY A 160 -6.13 -0.57 29.20
N VAL A 161 -7.03 0.40 29.45
CA VAL A 161 -7.97 0.91 28.42
C VAL A 161 -7.23 1.51 27.23
N VAL A 162 -6.26 2.39 27.47
CA VAL A 162 -5.46 3.03 26.40
C VAL A 162 -4.69 1.98 25.61
N GLY A 163 -4.14 0.96 26.28
CA GLY A 163 -3.47 -0.17 25.64
C GLY A 163 -4.41 -0.96 24.73
N MET A 164 -5.62 -1.29 25.20
CA MET A 164 -6.62 -1.97 24.38
C MET A 164 -7.06 -1.15 23.17
N ASN A 165 -7.16 0.17 23.31
CA ASN A 165 -7.48 1.06 22.20
C ASN A 165 -6.38 1.06 21.13
N LEU A 166 -5.10 1.02 21.52
CA LEU A 166 -3.98 0.88 20.58
C LEU A 166 -3.98 -0.48 19.86
N ILE A 167 -4.26 -1.56 20.60
CA ILE A 167 -4.36 -2.91 20.03
C ILE A 167 -5.49 -2.97 18.98
N MET A 168 -6.65 -2.40 19.30
CA MET A 168 -7.79 -2.35 18.38
C MET A 168 -7.47 -1.54 17.12
N LYS A 169 -6.80 -0.39 17.25
CA LYS A 169 -6.29 0.38 16.09
C LYS A 169 -5.36 -0.46 15.23
N HIS A 170 -4.43 -1.19 15.84
CA HIS A 170 -3.50 -2.06 15.12
C HIS A 170 -4.22 -3.19 14.36
N TYR A 171 -5.28 -3.76 14.92
CA TYR A 171 -6.10 -4.75 14.21
C TYR A 171 -6.79 -4.17 12.97
N PHE A 172 -7.25 -2.91 13.03
CA PHE A 172 -7.89 -2.25 11.89
C PHE A 172 -6.90 -1.75 10.83
N GLU A 173 -5.78 -1.16 11.22
CA GLU A 173 -4.83 -0.48 10.32
C GLU A 173 -3.77 -1.42 9.73
N VAL A 174 -3.19 -2.31 10.55
CA VAL A 174 -2.05 -3.15 10.14
C VAL A 174 -2.53 -4.54 9.70
N ILE A 175 -3.33 -5.19 10.53
CA ILE A 175 -3.79 -6.58 10.28
C ILE A 175 -5.01 -6.60 9.35
N LYS A 176 -5.77 -5.50 9.29
CA LYS A 176 -7.02 -5.34 8.53
C LYS A 176 -8.06 -6.43 8.86
N SER A 177 -8.11 -6.88 10.12
CA SER A 177 -9.08 -7.89 10.59
C SER A 177 -10.19 -7.24 11.40
N GLN A 178 -11.37 -7.11 10.78
CA GLN A 178 -12.56 -6.53 11.41
C GLN A 178 -13.09 -7.40 12.55
N GLN A 179 -13.15 -8.72 12.33
CA GLN A 179 -13.66 -9.70 13.29
C GLN A 179 -12.90 -9.61 14.62
N SER A 180 -11.57 -9.72 14.54
CA SER A 180 -10.70 -9.70 15.72
C SER A 180 -10.83 -8.39 16.51
N ALA A 181 -10.96 -7.26 15.82
CA ALA A 181 -11.12 -5.96 16.48
C ALA A 181 -12.45 -5.86 17.25
N VAL A 182 -13.55 -6.33 16.65
CA VAL A 182 -14.87 -6.37 17.30
C VAL A 182 -14.89 -7.37 18.46
N ASP A 183 -14.22 -8.51 18.33
CA ASP A 183 -14.10 -9.49 19.40
C ASP A 183 -13.32 -8.94 20.59
N ILE A 184 -12.21 -8.22 20.35
CA ILE A 184 -11.48 -7.50 21.40
C ILE A 184 -12.37 -6.45 22.09
N PHE A 185 -13.18 -5.73 21.32
CA PHE A 185 -14.15 -4.77 21.86
C PHE A 185 -15.20 -5.43 22.76
N ASN A 186 -15.66 -6.63 22.43
CA ASN A 186 -16.62 -7.37 23.26
C ASN A 186 -15.96 -8.03 24.48
N TRP A 187 -14.78 -8.64 24.29
CA TRP A 187 -14.06 -9.37 25.33
C TRP A 187 -13.48 -8.47 26.42
N ARG A 188 -13.17 -7.19 26.12
CA ARG A 188 -12.69 -6.24 27.15
C ARG A 188 -13.64 -6.12 28.34
N LYS A 189 -14.96 -6.21 28.11
CA LYS A 189 -15.99 -6.18 29.16
C LYS A 189 -15.86 -7.42 30.06
N LYS A 190 -15.64 -8.61 29.47
CA LYS A 190 -15.39 -9.86 30.20
C LYS A 190 -14.09 -9.80 31.01
N TRP A 191 -13.09 -9.06 30.52
CA TRP A 191 -11.79 -8.91 31.19
C TRP A 191 -11.74 -7.78 32.24
N GLY A 192 -12.84 -7.04 32.44
CA GLY A 192 -12.89 -5.93 33.40
C GLY A 192 -12.11 -4.69 32.96
N VAL A 193 -11.93 -4.49 31.66
CA VAL A 193 -11.41 -3.27 31.06
C VAL A 193 -12.61 -2.44 30.57
N PRO A 194 -12.90 -1.27 31.17
CA PRO A 194 -14.09 -0.48 30.82
C PRO A 194 -14.02 0.05 29.38
N ILE A 195 -15.18 0.38 28.79
CA ILE A 195 -15.30 1.01 27.47
C ILE A 195 -15.42 2.52 27.66
N ASP A 196 -14.51 3.26 27.04
CA ASP A 196 -14.51 4.72 27.04
C ASP A 196 -15.02 5.24 25.68
N GLN A 197 -15.48 6.49 25.64
CA GLN A 197 -15.94 7.19 24.43
C GLN A 197 -14.99 7.01 23.23
N HIS A 198 -13.68 7.25 23.44
CA HIS A 198 -12.65 7.08 22.40
C HIS A 198 -12.58 5.66 21.84
N SER A 199 -12.92 4.66 22.64
CA SER A 199 -12.97 3.27 22.20
C SER A 199 -14.07 3.04 21.17
N ILE A 200 -15.22 3.67 21.37
CA ILE A 200 -16.37 3.60 20.49
C ILE A 200 -16.03 4.31 19.17
N THR A 201 -15.42 5.49 19.24
CA THR A 201 -14.93 6.23 18.06
C THR A 201 -13.90 5.43 17.27
N ILE A 202 -12.96 4.74 17.93
CA ILE A 202 -11.98 3.87 17.24
C ILE A 202 -12.67 2.70 16.55
N LEU A 203 -13.68 2.08 17.19
CA LEU A 203 -14.43 0.99 16.61
C LEU A 203 -15.14 1.45 15.32
N PHE A 204 -15.89 2.54 15.40
CA PHE A 204 -16.64 3.07 14.26
C PHE A 204 -15.73 3.57 13.15
N SER A 205 -14.71 4.37 13.48
CA SER A 205 -13.74 4.84 12.48
C SER A 205 -12.95 3.67 11.85
N GLY A 206 -12.59 2.67 12.65
CA GLY A 206 -11.93 1.45 12.20
C GLY A 206 -12.75 0.68 11.17
N LEU A 207 -14.06 0.52 11.41
CA LEU A 207 -15.01 -0.09 10.48
C LEU A 207 -15.21 0.76 9.20
N SER A 208 -15.26 2.08 9.33
CA SER A 208 -15.46 2.99 8.18
C SER A 208 -14.30 3.01 7.19
N LYS A 209 -13.07 2.74 7.64
CA LYS A 209 -11.84 2.84 6.84
C LYS A 209 -11.39 1.51 6.21
N GLN A 210 -12.23 0.48 6.28
CA GLN A 210 -11.88 -0.83 5.73
C GLN A 210 -12.04 -0.84 4.22
N ASP A 211 -11.12 -1.52 3.54
CA ASP A 211 -11.14 -1.67 2.08
C ASP A 211 -12.38 -2.44 1.59
N ASN A 212 -12.83 -3.41 2.40
CA ASN A 212 -14.02 -4.23 2.13
C ASN A 212 -15.24 -3.70 2.89
N LEU A 213 -16.40 -3.83 2.26
CA LEU A 213 -17.69 -3.50 2.88
C LEU A 213 -17.89 -4.31 4.17
N VAL A 214 -18.41 -3.62 5.19
CA VAL A 214 -18.65 -4.16 6.52
C VAL A 214 -19.94 -5.00 6.49
N SER A 215 -19.89 -6.19 7.09
CA SER A 215 -21.06 -7.08 7.19
C SER A 215 -22.22 -6.45 7.97
N LYS A 216 -23.45 -6.77 7.57
CA LYS A 216 -24.69 -6.38 8.27
C LYS A 216 -24.66 -6.60 9.78
N LYS A 217 -24.06 -7.71 10.25
CA LYS A 217 -23.94 -8.01 11.69
C LYS A 217 -23.23 -6.90 12.47
N TYR A 218 -22.21 -6.30 11.88
CA TYR A 218 -21.47 -5.21 12.50
C TYR A 218 -22.22 -3.88 12.39
N GLY A 219 -22.94 -3.64 11.29
CA GLY A 219 -23.83 -2.48 11.17
C GLY A 219 -24.93 -2.47 12.23
N GLU A 220 -25.55 -3.62 12.50
CA GLU A 220 -26.53 -3.76 13.59
C GLU A 220 -25.90 -3.55 14.98
N LEU A 221 -24.66 -3.99 15.17
CA LEU A 221 -23.91 -3.73 16.41
C LEU A 221 -23.67 -2.22 16.60
N VAL A 222 -23.31 -1.49 15.53
CA VAL A 222 -23.14 -0.03 15.57
C VAL A 222 -24.45 0.65 16.00
N LEU A 223 -25.59 0.27 15.39
CA LEU A 223 -26.89 0.80 15.77
C LEU A 223 -27.25 0.51 17.24
N LYS A 224 -27.01 -0.71 17.72
CA LYS A 224 -27.25 -1.07 19.13
C LYS A 224 -26.41 -0.24 20.10
N ILE A 225 -25.15 0.05 19.75
CA ILE A 225 -24.29 0.90 20.58
C ILE A 225 -24.84 2.32 20.60
N ILE A 226 -25.23 2.88 19.45
CA ILE A 226 -25.83 4.21 19.37
C ILE A 226 -27.12 4.29 20.17
N ASP A 227 -27.99 3.29 20.08
CA ASP A 227 -29.23 3.23 20.86
C ASP A 227 -28.92 3.27 22.37
N SER A 228 -27.95 2.46 22.81
CA SER A 228 -27.53 2.46 24.22
C SER A 228 -26.88 3.76 24.71
N LEU A 229 -26.28 4.56 23.81
CA LEU A 229 -25.72 5.88 24.12
C LEU A 229 -26.80 6.96 24.11
N SER A 230 -27.77 6.84 23.19
CA SER A 230 -28.93 7.72 23.11
C SER A 230 -29.81 7.59 24.35
N ASP A 231 -30.07 6.35 24.81
CA ASP A 231 -30.85 6.09 26.03
C ASP A 231 -30.21 6.72 27.28
N LYS A 232 -28.89 6.90 27.27
CA LYS A 232 -28.13 7.52 28.35
C LYS A 232 -27.91 9.01 28.18
N ASN A 233 -28.30 9.59 27.04
CA ASN A 233 -27.96 10.96 26.63
C ASN A 233 -26.44 11.26 26.66
N GLU A 234 -25.60 10.25 26.38
CA GLU A 234 -24.14 10.38 26.33
C GLU A 234 -23.60 10.47 24.89
N LEU A 235 -24.49 10.46 23.89
CA LEU A 235 -24.11 10.46 22.48
C LEU A 235 -23.48 11.79 22.07
N THR A 236 -22.25 11.73 21.56
CA THR A 236 -21.54 12.91 21.04
C THR A 236 -21.58 13.01 19.52
N GLU A 237 -21.40 14.23 19.00
CA GLU A 237 -21.34 14.53 17.55
C GLU A 237 -20.28 13.68 16.82
N ILE A 238 -19.12 13.48 17.46
CA ILE A 238 -18.02 12.68 16.92
C ILE A 238 -18.41 11.20 16.79
N GLU A 239 -19.10 10.63 17.79
CA GLU A 239 -19.58 9.25 17.75
C GLU A 239 -20.68 9.08 16.70
N TYR A 240 -21.58 10.06 16.57
CA TYR A 240 -22.60 10.05 15.53
C TYR A 240 -21.98 10.09 14.11
N ASN A 241 -21.05 11.01 13.87
CA ASN A 241 -20.36 11.14 12.58
C ASN A 241 -19.55 9.88 12.22
N THR A 242 -18.82 9.31 13.19
CA THR A 242 -18.07 8.09 12.94
C THR A 242 -18.98 6.86 12.76
N ALA A 243 -20.11 6.79 13.46
CA ALA A 243 -21.12 5.76 13.24
C ALA A 243 -21.76 5.87 11.85
N LEU A 244 -22.12 7.07 11.41
CA LEU A 244 -22.62 7.30 10.05
C LEU A 244 -21.60 6.85 9.01
N ALA A 245 -20.33 7.24 9.15
CA ALA A 245 -19.27 6.80 8.25
C ALA A 245 -19.11 5.26 8.25
N ALA A 246 -19.24 4.60 9.40
CA ALA A 246 -19.19 3.15 9.50
C ALA A 246 -20.37 2.46 8.80
N LEU A 247 -21.59 3.00 8.95
CA LEU A 247 -22.79 2.48 8.31
C LEU A 247 -22.77 2.72 6.79
N ILE A 248 -22.21 3.83 6.32
CA ILE A 248 -22.03 4.09 4.88
C ILE A 248 -21.12 3.02 4.25
N ASN A 249 -20.15 2.48 5.00
CA ASN A 249 -19.30 1.38 4.54
C ASN A 249 -19.91 -0.02 4.75
N CYS A 250 -21.19 -0.12 5.17
CA CYS A 250 -21.88 -1.39 5.37
C CYS A 250 -22.42 -1.96 4.05
N THR A 251 -22.61 -3.28 4.00
CA THR A 251 -23.29 -3.96 2.90
C THR A 251 -24.79 -3.65 2.84
N ASP A 252 -25.43 -3.38 3.97
CA ASP A 252 -26.88 -3.10 4.06
C ASP A 252 -27.13 -1.59 4.14
N GLU A 253 -27.62 -1.03 3.03
CA GLU A 253 -27.89 0.40 2.83
C GLU A 253 -28.98 0.92 3.78
N THR A 254 -29.92 0.07 4.16
CA THR A 254 -31.08 0.46 4.99
C THR A 254 -30.67 0.91 6.40
N LEU A 255 -29.54 0.43 6.90
CA LEU A 255 -29.06 0.73 8.25
C LEU A 255 -28.65 2.20 8.40
N VAL A 256 -28.09 2.80 7.35
CA VAL A 256 -27.74 4.22 7.34
C VAL A 256 -29.00 5.07 7.48
N PHE A 257 -30.01 4.81 6.65
CA PHE A 257 -31.27 5.55 6.68
C PHE A 257 -32.06 5.35 7.98
N LYS A 258 -31.96 4.17 8.61
CA LYS A 258 -32.48 3.97 9.97
C LYS A 258 -31.84 4.90 10.98
N LEU A 259 -30.53 5.16 10.91
CA LEU A 259 -29.87 6.12 11.79
C LEU A 259 -30.23 7.57 11.45
N LEU A 260 -30.37 7.90 10.15
CA LEU A 260 -30.72 9.25 9.70
C LEU A 260 -32.14 9.67 10.07
N ASN A 261 -33.10 8.73 10.01
CA ASN A 261 -34.51 8.98 10.32
C ASN A 261 -34.80 8.99 11.83
N LYS A 262 -33.85 8.57 12.68
CA LYS A 262 -34.00 8.61 14.13
C LYS A 262 -33.92 10.06 14.64
N LYS A 263 -34.86 10.43 15.49
CA LYS A 263 -34.84 11.70 16.24
C LYS A 263 -33.92 11.54 17.45
N LEU A 264 -32.79 12.23 17.45
CA LEU A 264 -31.83 12.23 18.54
C LEU A 264 -31.89 13.59 19.25
N PRO A 265 -32.59 13.71 20.39
CA PRO A 265 -32.74 14.98 21.09
C PRO A 265 -31.37 15.48 21.59
N GLY A 266 -31.10 16.77 21.41
CA GLY A 266 -29.87 17.43 21.89
C GLY A 266 -28.65 17.31 20.96
N LEU A 267 -28.70 16.52 19.89
CA LEU A 267 -27.61 16.41 18.92
C LEU A 267 -27.70 17.53 17.88
N LYS A 268 -26.67 18.40 17.83
CA LYS A 268 -26.53 19.40 16.75
C LYS A 268 -25.77 18.77 15.58
N LYS A 269 -26.31 18.88 14.38
CA LYS A 269 -25.65 18.39 13.16
C LYS A 269 -24.65 19.45 12.66
N ASP A 270 -23.41 19.02 12.48
CA ASP A 270 -22.32 19.85 11.97
C ASP A 270 -22.12 19.67 10.45
N SER A 271 -21.20 20.43 9.84
CA SER A 271 -20.93 20.35 8.40
C SER A 271 -20.44 18.96 7.97
N ILE A 272 -19.71 18.25 8.84
CA ILE A 272 -19.27 16.88 8.63
C ILE A 272 -20.46 15.93 8.57
N THR A 273 -21.43 16.09 9.48
CA THR A 273 -22.67 15.30 9.49
C THR A 273 -23.37 15.42 8.14
N TYR A 274 -23.62 16.64 7.66
CA TYR A 274 -24.33 16.86 6.40
C TYR A 274 -23.56 16.34 5.19
N THR A 275 -22.23 16.47 5.18
CA THR A 275 -21.37 15.89 4.14
C THR A 275 -21.52 14.36 4.09
N LEU A 276 -21.53 13.69 5.25
CA LEU A 276 -21.74 12.23 5.33
C LEU A 276 -23.16 11.84 4.93
N MET A 277 -24.17 12.64 5.27
CA MET A 277 -25.56 12.43 4.85
C MET A 277 -25.68 12.44 3.32
N ILE A 278 -25.12 13.45 2.65
CA ILE A 278 -25.10 13.51 1.18
C ILE A 278 -24.37 12.30 0.60
N ARG A 279 -23.19 11.98 1.12
CA ARG A 279 -22.41 10.82 0.65
C ARG A 279 -23.17 9.50 0.78
N SER A 280 -24.04 9.37 1.78
CA SER A 280 -24.88 8.17 1.94
C SER A 280 -25.86 7.95 0.79
N CYS A 281 -26.28 9.00 0.08
CA CYS A 281 -27.15 8.88 -1.09
C CYS A 281 -26.51 8.10 -2.25
N THR A 282 -25.17 8.06 -2.33
CA THR A 282 -24.47 7.19 -3.31
C THR A 282 -24.80 5.71 -3.16
N LYS A 283 -25.25 5.30 -1.97
CA LYS A 283 -25.60 3.92 -1.68
C LYS A 283 -27.00 3.58 -2.16
N ILE A 284 -27.97 4.48 -2.18
CA ILE A 284 -29.34 4.16 -2.61
C ILE A 284 -29.33 3.54 -4.01
N SER A 285 -29.93 2.36 -4.15
CA SER A 285 -29.97 1.63 -5.44
C SER A 285 -31.01 2.17 -6.41
N ASP A 286 -32.10 2.76 -5.92
CA ASP A 286 -33.14 3.39 -6.73
C ASP A 286 -32.81 4.86 -7.04
N GLU A 287 -32.67 5.18 -8.34
CA GLU A 287 -32.34 6.51 -8.86
C GLU A 287 -33.36 7.58 -8.44
N LYS A 288 -34.66 7.28 -8.54
CA LYS A 288 -35.72 8.25 -8.22
C LYS A 288 -35.75 8.55 -6.73
N HIS A 289 -35.69 7.51 -5.91
CA HIS A 289 -35.65 7.66 -4.46
C HIS A 289 -34.39 8.41 -4.00
N SER A 290 -33.25 8.15 -4.64
CA SER A 290 -32.00 8.84 -4.33
C SER A 290 -32.09 10.35 -4.57
N MET A 291 -32.67 10.77 -5.70
CA MET A 291 -32.86 12.20 -5.99
C MET A 291 -33.82 12.87 -5.01
N VAL A 292 -34.96 12.25 -4.71
CA VAL A 292 -35.92 12.81 -3.75
C VAL A 292 -35.28 12.98 -2.37
N VAL A 293 -34.55 11.98 -1.89
CA VAL A 293 -33.84 12.06 -0.59
C VAL A 293 -32.73 13.12 -0.65
N LEU A 294 -31.99 13.19 -1.75
CA LEU A 294 -30.92 14.17 -1.93
C LEU A 294 -31.46 15.61 -1.92
N ASP A 295 -32.53 15.87 -2.67
CA ASP A 295 -33.23 17.16 -2.74
C ASP A 295 -33.77 17.53 -1.35
N ASP A 296 -34.44 16.62 -0.66
CA ASP A 296 -34.93 16.82 0.70
C ASP A 296 -33.81 17.17 1.69
N LEU A 297 -32.64 16.55 1.53
CA LEU A 297 -31.50 16.79 2.40
C LEU A 297 -30.90 18.16 2.15
N ILE A 298 -30.66 18.52 0.89
CA ILE A 298 -29.97 19.76 0.54
C ILE A 298 -30.76 21.02 0.93
N HIS A 299 -32.11 20.96 0.84
CA HIS A 299 -32.99 22.03 1.34
C HIS A 299 -33.01 22.16 2.87
N LYS A 300 -32.58 21.13 3.62
CA LYS A 300 -32.50 21.15 5.09
C LYS A 300 -31.13 21.58 5.62
N ILE A 301 -30.16 21.83 4.75
CA ILE A 301 -28.79 22.19 5.16
C ILE A 301 -28.74 23.68 5.52
N PRO A 302 -28.31 24.03 6.74
CA PRO A 302 -28.08 25.43 7.11
C PRO A 302 -26.92 26.05 6.32
N HIS A 303 -27.01 27.34 5.99
CA HIS A 303 -25.98 28.08 5.25
C HIS A 303 -24.57 27.96 5.86
N TYR A 304 -24.45 27.98 7.19
CA TYR A 304 -23.16 27.89 7.89
C TYR A 304 -22.47 26.52 7.78
N CYS A 305 -23.17 25.48 7.30
CA CYS A 305 -22.64 24.13 7.10
C CYS A 305 -22.18 23.88 5.66
N VAL A 306 -22.39 24.82 4.74
CA VAL A 306 -22.09 24.65 3.31
C VAL A 306 -20.63 24.97 3.04
N ASP A 307 -19.82 23.91 2.87
CA ASP A 307 -18.40 24.00 2.54
C ASP A 307 -18.12 23.41 1.14
N SER A 308 -16.95 23.74 0.57
CA SER A 308 -16.48 23.16 -0.70
C SER A 308 -16.46 21.62 -0.72
N LYS A 309 -16.21 20.99 0.44
CA LYS A 309 -16.24 19.52 0.61
C LYS A 309 -17.64 18.94 0.47
N LEU A 310 -18.65 19.64 0.98
CA LEU A 310 -20.05 19.22 0.93
C LEU A 310 -20.54 19.27 -0.53
N LEU A 311 -20.26 20.37 -1.22
CA LEU A 311 -20.62 20.52 -2.65
C LEU A 311 -19.83 19.57 -3.54
N PHE A 312 -18.59 19.23 -3.20
CA PHE A 312 -17.84 18.19 -3.90
C PHE A 312 -18.52 16.81 -3.79
N GLU A 313 -18.95 16.41 -2.59
CA GLU A 313 -19.67 15.15 -2.39
C GLU A 313 -21.05 15.20 -3.06
N TYR A 314 -21.74 16.35 -3.06
CA TYR A 314 -23.00 16.55 -3.79
C TYR A 314 -22.83 16.33 -5.29
N CYS A 315 -21.84 16.99 -5.91
CA CYS A 315 -21.54 16.77 -7.33
C CYS A 315 -21.10 15.31 -7.59
N GLY A 316 -20.37 14.70 -6.65
CA GLY A 316 -19.99 13.29 -6.71
C GLY A 316 -21.19 12.34 -6.70
N VAL A 317 -22.22 12.62 -5.89
CA VAL A 317 -23.49 11.88 -5.87
C VAL A 317 -24.17 12.01 -7.22
N LEU A 318 -24.40 13.23 -7.71
CA LEU A 318 -25.05 13.50 -8.99
C LEU A 318 -24.35 12.81 -10.17
N CYS A 319 -23.03 12.67 -10.12
CA CYS A 319 -22.25 12.01 -11.17
C CYS A 319 -22.03 10.51 -10.97
N SER A 320 -22.65 9.89 -9.96
CA SER A 320 -22.48 8.46 -9.71
C SER A 320 -23.10 7.60 -10.82
N GLN A 321 -22.54 6.40 -11.07
CA GLN A 321 -22.90 5.54 -12.22
C GLN A 321 -24.35 5.02 -12.22
N LYS A 322 -25.12 5.26 -11.15
CA LYS A 322 -26.49 4.77 -11.02
C LYS A 322 -27.50 5.62 -11.82
N PHE A 323 -27.11 6.82 -12.26
CA PHE A 323 -27.91 7.67 -13.12
C PHE A 323 -27.77 7.21 -14.58
N SER A 324 -28.70 6.36 -15.03
CA SER A 324 -28.68 5.79 -16.40
C SER A 324 -29.12 6.82 -17.45
N LYS A 325 -29.90 7.82 -17.05
CA LYS A 325 -30.39 8.85 -17.96
C LYS A 325 -29.32 9.89 -18.26
N ILE A 326 -29.16 10.19 -19.55
CA ILE A 326 -28.24 11.20 -20.10
C ILE A 326 -28.47 12.57 -19.43
N ASP A 327 -29.73 12.89 -19.09
CA ASP A 327 -30.13 14.18 -18.53
C ASP A 327 -29.58 14.41 -17.11
N ASN A 328 -29.57 13.37 -16.27
CA ASN A 328 -29.05 13.43 -14.90
C ASN A 328 -27.51 13.47 -14.89
N GLN A 329 -26.88 12.88 -15.90
CA GLN A 329 -25.43 12.96 -16.09
C GLN A 329 -24.98 14.36 -16.56
N GLY A 330 -25.78 15.03 -17.38
CA GLY A 330 -25.60 16.43 -17.76
C GLY A 330 -25.75 17.38 -16.57
N MET A 331 -26.77 17.15 -15.74
CA MET A 331 -26.99 17.88 -14.48
C MET A 331 -25.78 17.84 -13.55
N GLY A 332 -25.16 16.67 -13.36
CA GLY A 332 -23.96 16.54 -12.53
C GLY A 332 -22.75 17.30 -13.08
N LEU A 333 -22.59 17.38 -14.41
CA LEU A 333 -21.54 18.18 -15.04
C LEU A 333 -21.82 19.68 -14.93
N TRP A 334 -23.08 20.09 -15.06
CA TRP A 334 -23.50 21.48 -14.89
C TRP A 334 -23.35 21.95 -13.42
N ALA A 335 -23.57 21.07 -12.45
CA ALA A 335 -23.33 21.36 -11.03
C ALA A 335 -21.89 21.81 -10.74
N PHE A 336 -20.88 21.28 -11.44
CA PHE A 336 -19.51 21.76 -11.27
C PHE A 336 -19.35 23.23 -11.68
N CYS A 337 -20.06 23.65 -12.74
CA CYS A 337 -20.00 25.00 -13.30
C CYS A 337 -20.71 26.03 -12.40
N GLU A 338 -21.80 25.61 -11.75
CA GLU A 338 -22.54 26.44 -10.80
C GLU A 338 -21.78 26.65 -9.48
N TYR A 339 -21.18 25.58 -8.93
CA TYR A 339 -20.61 25.60 -7.58
C TYR A 339 -19.11 25.90 -7.52
N PHE A 340 -18.36 25.68 -8.61
CA PHE A 340 -16.92 25.90 -8.67
C PHE A 340 -16.53 26.84 -9.81
N GLN A 341 -15.36 27.47 -9.71
CA GLN A 341 -14.82 28.44 -10.66
C GLN A 341 -14.38 27.82 -12.02
N PHE A 342 -15.29 27.14 -12.73
CA PHE A 342 -15.09 26.75 -14.13
C PHE A 342 -15.54 27.87 -15.09
N ASP A 343 -15.02 27.86 -16.32
CA ASP A 343 -15.47 28.81 -17.33
C ASP A 343 -16.82 28.40 -17.92
N LYS A 344 -17.83 29.21 -17.65
CA LYS A 344 -19.22 28.98 -18.05
C LYS A 344 -19.40 28.91 -19.57
N THR A 345 -18.52 29.56 -20.34
CA THR A 345 -18.60 29.64 -21.80
C THR A 345 -18.28 28.32 -22.50
N ILE A 346 -17.43 27.48 -21.91
CA ILE A 346 -17.09 26.16 -22.45
C ILE A 346 -18.27 25.21 -22.22
N PHE A 347 -18.86 25.24 -21.03
CA PHE A 347 -19.98 24.37 -20.67
C PHE A 347 -21.23 24.66 -21.49
N SER A 348 -21.55 25.94 -21.74
CA SER A 348 -22.71 26.34 -22.55
C SER A 348 -22.64 25.87 -24.02
N LYS A 349 -21.45 25.56 -24.55
CA LYS A 349 -21.29 25.05 -25.92
C LYS A 349 -21.64 23.57 -26.05
N PHE A 350 -21.39 22.77 -25.01
CA PHE A 350 -21.50 21.31 -25.06
C PHE A 350 -22.68 20.73 -24.26
N LEU A 351 -23.30 21.56 -23.41
CA LEU A 351 -24.43 21.21 -22.54
C LEU A 351 -25.51 22.30 -22.68
N PRO A 352 -26.63 22.02 -23.38
CA PRO A 352 -27.75 22.96 -23.40
C PRO A 352 -28.42 23.02 -22.01
N PRO A 353 -28.69 24.22 -21.47
CA PRO A 353 -29.22 24.39 -20.10
C PRO A 353 -30.69 23.99 -19.92
N SER A 354 -31.40 23.68 -21.00
CA SER A 354 -32.87 23.66 -21.06
C SER A 354 -33.55 22.35 -20.65
N GLU A 355 -32.82 21.29 -20.30
CA GLU A 355 -33.40 19.96 -19.99
C GLU A 355 -33.11 19.45 -18.57
N HIS A 356 -32.47 20.24 -17.72
CA HIS A 356 -32.02 19.76 -16.40
C HIS A 356 -32.91 20.28 -15.26
N PRO A 357 -33.28 19.43 -14.28
CA PRO A 357 -34.02 19.88 -13.10
C PRO A 357 -33.20 20.94 -12.35
N ALA A 358 -33.89 21.95 -11.83
CA ALA A 358 -33.28 23.15 -11.26
C ALA A 358 -32.34 22.79 -10.10
N LEU A 359 -31.04 23.04 -10.28
CA LEU A 359 -30.09 23.04 -9.17
C LEU A 359 -30.41 24.21 -8.22
N ILE A 360 -30.10 24.03 -6.94
CA ILE A 360 -30.27 25.09 -5.95
C ILE A 360 -29.19 26.14 -6.18
N PRO A 361 -29.55 27.40 -6.45
CA PRO A 361 -28.56 28.44 -6.67
C PRO A 361 -27.78 28.73 -5.39
N LEU A 362 -26.50 29.11 -5.52
CA LEU A 362 -25.65 29.54 -4.41
C LEU A 362 -26.27 30.66 -3.55
N SER A 363 -27.14 31.48 -4.17
CA SER A 363 -27.93 32.52 -3.50
C SER A 363 -28.82 31.98 -2.39
N TYR A 364 -29.30 30.74 -2.48
CA TYR A 364 -30.10 30.10 -1.43
C TYR A 364 -29.33 30.00 -0.10
N TRP A 365 -28.01 29.88 -0.15
CA TRP A 365 -27.12 29.81 1.02
C TRP A 365 -26.40 31.13 1.31
N ASN A 366 -26.77 32.23 0.66
CA ASN A 366 -26.06 33.53 0.76
C ASN A 366 -24.57 33.45 0.37
N ILE A 367 -24.22 32.58 -0.59
CA ILE A 367 -22.86 32.46 -1.10
C ILE A 367 -22.76 33.27 -2.40
N ASN A 368 -21.93 34.31 -2.40
CA ASN A 368 -21.84 35.27 -3.50
C ASN A 368 -20.89 34.82 -4.62
N GLU A 369 -19.93 33.94 -4.31
CA GLU A 369 -18.92 33.50 -5.27
C GLU A 369 -18.79 31.96 -5.27
N PRO A 370 -18.56 31.34 -6.45
CA PRO A 370 -18.28 29.92 -6.55
C PRO A 370 -16.94 29.57 -5.89
N PHE A 371 -16.85 28.34 -5.37
CA PHE A 371 -15.68 27.89 -4.64
C PHE A 371 -14.45 27.68 -5.55
N PRO A 372 -13.23 27.86 -5.02
CA PRO A 372 -12.01 27.66 -5.79
C PRO A 372 -11.84 26.20 -6.21
N LEU A 373 -11.23 26.02 -7.38
CA LEU A 373 -10.92 24.70 -7.93
C LEU A 373 -9.86 23.98 -7.09
N ASN A 374 -10.10 22.68 -6.85
CA ASN A 374 -9.18 21.80 -6.15
C ASN A 374 -8.84 20.60 -7.05
N LYS A 375 -7.66 20.00 -6.87
CA LYS A 375 -7.18 18.83 -7.63
C LYS A 375 -8.21 17.68 -7.66
N HIS A 376 -8.91 17.51 -6.54
CA HIS A 376 -9.91 16.45 -6.38
C HIS A 376 -11.16 16.72 -7.22
N VAL A 377 -11.60 17.99 -7.30
CA VAL A 377 -12.74 18.43 -8.11
C VAL A 377 -12.44 18.20 -9.58
N VAL A 378 -11.29 18.66 -10.06
CA VAL A 378 -10.84 18.46 -11.45
C VAL A 378 -10.69 16.97 -11.77
N GLY A 379 -10.08 16.19 -10.86
CA GLY A 379 -9.93 14.76 -11.03
C GLY A 379 -11.26 13.99 -11.10
N LEU A 380 -12.29 14.44 -10.38
CA LEU A 380 -13.63 13.85 -10.40
C LEU A 380 -14.40 14.28 -11.67
N PHE A 381 -14.31 15.55 -12.06
CA PHE A 381 -14.84 16.07 -13.32
C PHE A 381 -14.32 15.26 -14.53
N MET A 382 -13.00 15.08 -14.65
CA MET A 382 -12.39 14.32 -15.74
C MET A 382 -12.86 12.85 -15.78
N ASN A 383 -13.06 12.23 -14.62
CA ASN A 383 -13.61 10.88 -14.53
C ASN A 383 -15.05 10.81 -15.04
N ASN A 384 -15.85 11.83 -14.77
CA ASN A 384 -17.24 11.89 -15.21
C ASN A 384 -17.32 12.14 -16.71
N CYS A 385 -16.48 13.02 -17.25
CA CYS A 385 -16.38 13.23 -18.70
C CYS A 385 -15.98 11.94 -19.44
N LEU A 386 -15.05 11.16 -18.89
CA LEU A 386 -14.67 9.84 -19.42
C LEU A 386 -15.85 8.88 -19.45
N LYS A 387 -16.64 8.81 -18.37
CA LYS A 387 -17.82 7.93 -18.27
C LYS A 387 -18.92 8.34 -19.23
N ASN A 388 -19.19 9.64 -19.35
CA ASN A 388 -20.30 10.20 -20.14
C ASN A 388 -19.92 10.40 -21.62
N LYS A 389 -18.71 10.01 -22.03
CA LYS A 389 -18.15 10.18 -23.39
C LYS A 389 -18.12 11.64 -23.87
N LYS A 390 -18.13 12.61 -22.96
CA LYS A 390 -18.06 14.06 -23.26
C LYS A 390 -16.59 14.50 -23.29
N TYR A 391 -15.85 14.01 -24.28
CA TYR A 391 -14.40 14.18 -24.31
C TYR A 391 -13.94 15.58 -24.75
N GLU A 392 -14.66 16.22 -25.65
CA GLU A 392 -14.30 17.57 -26.16
C GLU A 392 -14.38 18.63 -25.06
N LEU A 393 -15.45 18.59 -24.26
CA LEU A 393 -15.60 19.42 -23.05
C LEU A 393 -14.39 19.26 -22.11
N ALA A 394 -13.96 18.03 -21.88
CA ALA A 394 -12.82 17.74 -21.00
C ALA A 394 -11.48 18.25 -21.58
N ILE A 395 -11.32 18.27 -22.90
CA ILE A 395 -10.10 18.75 -23.55
C ILE A 395 -10.01 20.26 -23.48
N GLU A 396 -11.10 20.98 -23.78
CA GLU A 396 -11.11 22.44 -23.73
C GLU A 396 -10.94 22.97 -22.30
N THR A 397 -11.67 22.39 -21.34
CA THR A 397 -11.53 22.73 -19.92
C THR A 397 -10.12 22.44 -19.40
N PHE A 398 -9.49 21.32 -19.80
CA PHE A 398 -8.12 21.01 -19.38
C PHE A 398 -7.11 22.04 -19.91
N LYS A 399 -7.21 22.42 -21.20
CA LYS A 399 -6.33 23.43 -21.80
C LYS A 399 -6.45 24.78 -21.13
N GLU A 400 -7.66 25.16 -20.75
CA GLU A 400 -7.91 26.39 -20.03
C GLU A 400 -7.35 26.36 -18.60
N LEU A 401 -7.52 25.25 -17.89
CA LEU A 401 -6.95 25.06 -16.55
C LEU A 401 -5.42 25.07 -16.57
N GLU A 402 -4.81 24.51 -17.60
CA GLU A 402 -3.36 24.58 -17.85
C GLU A 402 -2.92 26.03 -18.08
N ALA A 403 -3.67 26.81 -18.89
CA ALA A 403 -3.36 28.22 -19.13
C ALA A 403 -3.50 29.10 -17.87
N ARG A 404 -4.46 28.80 -16.98
CA ARG A 404 -4.75 29.59 -15.78
C ARG A 404 -3.92 29.20 -14.56
N ASN A 405 -3.68 27.89 -14.31
CA ASN A 405 -3.05 27.42 -13.05
C ASN A 405 -2.38 26.03 -13.14
N ASN A 406 -1.08 25.99 -13.44
CA ASN A 406 -0.28 24.74 -13.46
C ASN A 406 -0.15 24.02 -12.11
N LYS A 407 -0.35 24.71 -10.97
CA LYS A 407 -0.13 24.13 -9.63
C LYS A 407 -1.24 23.17 -9.16
N ILE A 408 -2.43 23.22 -9.77
CA ILE A 408 -3.58 22.38 -9.38
C ILE A 408 -3.54 21.01 -10.10
N LEU A 409 -2.77 20.92 -11.20
CA LEU A 409 -2.71 19.74 -12.07
C LEU A 409 -1.72 18.70 -11.52
N ASP A 410 -2.25 17.66 -10.88
CA ASP A 410 -1.48 16.48 -10.49
C ASP A 410 -1.17 15.58 -11.71
N LEU A 411 -0.10 14.78 -11.63
CA LEU A 411 0.23 13.72 -12.61
C LEU A 411 -0.95 12.77 -12.89
N SER A 412 -1.81 12.53 -11.88
CA SER A 412 -3.00 11.71 -12.04
C SER A 412 -4.05 12.32 -12.98
N ILE A 413 -4.12 13.65 -13.06
CA ILE A 413 -5.02 14.39 -13.95
C ILE A 413 -4.46 14.35 -15.38
N TYR A 414 -3.14 14.52 -15.54
CA TYR A 414 -2.46 14.32 -16.81
C TYR A 414 -2.65 12.90 -17.37
N HIS A 415 -2.52 11.86 -16.55
CA HIS A 415 -2.81 10.48 -16.96
C HIS A 415 -4.25 10.31 -17.47
N LYS A 416 -5.23 10.88 -16.76
CA LYS A 416 -6.63 10.85 -17.18
C LYS A 416 -6.84 11.60 -18.48
N TYR A 417 -6.22 12.77 -18.63
CA TYR A 417 -6.27 13.55 -19.86
C TYR A 417 -5.69 12.77 -21.05
N MET A 418 -4.54 12.11 -20.91
CA MET A 418 -3.99 11.20 -21.94
C MET A 418 -4.96 10.05 -22.27
N GLU A 419 -5.64 9.47 -21.27
CA GLU A 419 -6.68 8.47 -21.49
C GLU A 419 -7.88 9.03 -22.27
N ILE A 420 -8.31 10.28 -21.99
CA ILE A 420 -9.35 11.00 -22.75
C ILE A 420 -8.92 11.17 -24.21
N LEU A 421 -7.73 11.71 -24.46
CA LEU A 421 -7.22 11.99 -25.80
C LEU A 421 -7.11 10.73 -26.64
N LYS A 422 -6.63 9.64 -26.03
CA LYS A 422 -6.60 8.31 -26.67
C LYS A 422 -7.97 7.91 -27.19
N ILE A 423 -9.05 8.21 -26.47
CA ILE A 423 -10.41 7.84 -26.88
C ILE A 423 -11.00 8.84 -27.88
N ALA A 424 -10.83 10.13 -27.61
CA ALA A 424 -11.45 11.24 -28.35
C ALA A 424 -10.85 11.45 -29.74
N ARG A 425 -9.52 11.38 -29.87
CA ARG A 425 -8.79 11.74 -31.08
C ARG A 425 -7.83 10.63 -31.50
N PRO A 426 -8.34 9.49 -31.99
CA PRO A 426 -7.52 8.32 -32.24
C PRO A 426 -6.51 8.50 -33.39
N THR A 427 -6.63 9.56 -34.20
CA THR A 427 -5.72 9.86 -35.33
C THR A 427 -4.54 10.74 -34.93
N THR A 428 -4.66 11.59 -33.92
CA THR A 428 -3.60 12.52 -33.45
C THR A 428 -3.09 12.19 -32.04
N CYS A 429 -3.63 11.16 -31.40
CA CYS A 429 -3.37 10.88 -29.98
C CYS A 429 -1.90 10.66 -29.61
N GLY A 430 -1.05 10.11 -30.48
CA GLY A 430 0.37 9.92 -30.17
C GLY A 430 1.13 11.25 -30.10
N ASP A 431 0.86 12.15 -31.04
CA ASP A 431 1.49 13.48 -31.11
C ASP A 431 1.06 14.34 -29.91
N GLU A 432 -0.25 14.39 -29.63
CA GLU A 432 -0.77 15.15 -28.49
C GLU A 432 -0.27 14.58 -27.15
N CYS A 433 -0.12 13.24 -27.03
CA CYS A 433 0.46 12.63 -25.82
C CYS A 433 1.96 12.91 -25.66
N LEU A 434 2.71 13.02 -26.77
CA LEU A 434 4.13 13.41 -26.72
C LEU A 434 4.29 14.86 -26.27
N GLU A 435 3.50 15.78 -26.82
CA GLU A 435 3.55 17.18 -26.40
C GLU A 435 3.25 17.32 -24.90
N ILE A 436 2.28 16.55 -24.38
CA ILE A 436 1.98 16.55 -22.94
C ILE A 436 3.13 15.96 -22.14
N TYR A 437 3.78 14.90 -22.63
CA TYR A 437 4.94 14.32 -21.97
C TYR A 437 6.09 15.34 -21.87
N GLU A 438 6.41 16.03 -22.96
CA GLU A 438 7.43 17.07 -23.01
C GLU A 438 7.08 18.26 -22.11
N ARG A 439 5.79 18.65 -22.07
CA ARG A 439 5.28 19.68 -21.17
C ARG A 439 5.35 19.27 -19.70
N VAL A 440 5.03 18.02 -19.35
CA VAL A 440 5.16 17.51 -17.96
C VAL A 440 6.64 17.45 -17.55
N ALA A 441 7.54 17.06 -18.47
CA ALA A 441 8.97 17.06 -18.24
C ALA A 441 9.53 18.49 -18.04
N SER A 442 8.99 19.48 -18.77
CA SER A 442 9.46 20.88 -18.73
C SER A 442 8.81 21.71 -17.61
N SER A 443 7.53 21.49 -17.31
CA SER A 443 6.74 22.36 -16.42
C SER A 443 6.85 22.00 -14.94
N ALA A 444 7.38 20.83 -14.60
CA ALA A 444 7.43 20.35 -13.22
C ALA A 444 8.66 19.48 -12.93
N PRO A 445 9.84 20.07 -12.64
CA PRO A 445 11.01 19.32 -12.18
C PRO A 445 10.81 18.60 -10.83
N HIS A 446 9.68 18.86 -10.15
CA HIS A 446 9.24 18.20 -8.92
C HIS A 446 8.35 16.96 -9.16
N MET A 447 7.90 16.70 -10.40
CA MET A 447 7.12 15.52 -10.75
C MET A 447 8.02 14.49 -11.43
N SER A 448 8.37 13.43 -10.71
CA SER A 448 9.08 12.30 -11.30
C SER A 448 8.19 11.60 -12.32
N ILE A 449 8.62 11.55 -13.57
CA ILE A 449 7.98 10.79 -14.64
C ILE A 449 7.85 9.33 -14.19
N THR A 450 6.63 8.81 -14.16
CA THR A 450 6.36 7.44 -13.69
C THR A 450 6.31 6.46 -14.85
N ARG A 451 6.59 5.17 -14.62
CA ARG A 451 6.45 4.11 -15.65
C ARG A 451 5.06 4.11 -16.33
N ARG A 452 4.02 4.59 -15.64
CA ARG A 452 2.66 4.69 -16.16
C ARG A 452 2.51 5.75 -17.27
N THR A 453 3.20 6.89 -17.21
CA THR A 453 3.14 7.89 -18.30
C THR A 453 3.69 7.30 -19.59
N LEU A 454 4.84 6.61 -19.50
CA LEU A 454 5.49 5.95 -20.64
C LEU A 454 4.57 4.92 -21.29
N ILE A 455 3.96 4.05 -20.48
CA ILE A 455 2.99 3.04 -20.96
C ILE A 455 1.80 3.71 -21.65
N LEU A 456 1.30 4.85 -21.12
CA LEU A 456 0.19 5.56 -21.73
C LEU A 456 0.54 6.16 -23.08
N VAL A 457 1.72 6.79 -23.21
CA VAL A 457 2.25 7.32 -24.48
C VAL A 457 2.39 6.20 -25.51
N TYR A 458 3.02 5.08 -25.14
CA TYR A 458 3.12 3.91 -26.03
C TYR A 458 1.75 3.34 -26.41
N SER A 459 0.80 3.29 -25.48
CA SER A 459 -0.56 2.83 -25.77
C SER A 459 -1.32 3.78 -26.72
N ALA A 460 -1.02 5.07 -26.68
CA ALA A 460 -1.57 6.06 -27.60
C ALA A 460 -1.02 5.84 -29.01
N PHE A 461 0.31 5.67 -29.15
CA PHE A 461 0.94 5.30 -30.43
C PHE A 461 0.42 3.99 -30.99
N GLN A 462 0.25 2.97 -30.14
CA GLN A 462 -0.34 1.70 -30.56
C GLN A 462 -1.77 1.90 -31.09
N ARG A 463 -2.58 2.73 -30.44
CA ARG A 463 -3.95 3.01 -30.92
C ARG A 463 -3.95 3.80 -32.23
N GLN A 464 -3.05 4.76 -32.37
CA GLN A 464 -2.87 5.54 -33.60
C GLN A 464 -2.45 4.63 -34.76
N SER A 465 -1.52 3.70 -34.52
CA SER A 465 -1.04 2.72 -35.51
C SER A 465 -2.08 1.71 -36.00
N ILE A 466 -3.25 1.60 -35.35
CA ILE A 466 -4.33 0.69 -35.80
C ILE A 466 -5.23 1.40 -36.82
N LYS A 467 -5.22 2.74 -36.88
CA LYS A 467 -6.17 3.49 -37.69
C LYS A 467 -5.79 3.47 -39.17
N ALA A 468 -6.76 3.09 -39.99
CA ALA A 468 -6.63 2.99 -41.45
C ALA A 468 -6.21 4.31 -42.11
N ALA A 469 -6.53 5.46 -41.52
CA ALA A 469 -6.10 6.77 -42.02
C ALA A 469 -4.57 6.94 -42.03
N ILE A 470 -3.86 6.20 -41.18
CA ILE A 470 -2.39 6.27 -41.06
C ILE A 470 -1.77 5.09 -41.79
N ASN A 471 -2.34 3.89 -41.63
CA ASN A 471 -1.78 2.68 -42.25
C ASN A 471 -1.93 2.63 -43.78
N LYS A 472 -2.70 3.56 -44.37
CA LYS A 472 -2.86 3.66 -45.82
C LYS A 472 -1.80 4.56 -46.47
N ASP A 473 -1.11 5.41 -45.75
CA ASP A 473 -0.18 6.39 -46.34
C ASP A 473 1.25 6.13 -45.84
N GLU A 474 2.18 5.88 -46.76
CA GLU A 474 3.59 5.58 -46.47
C GLU A 474 4.29 6.74 -45.74
N SER A 475 4.02 8.00 -46.11
CA SER A 475 4.60 9.16 -45.42
C SER A 475 4.14 9.31 -43.97
N ASN A 476 2.89 8.95 -43.68
CA ASN A 476 2.31 9.06 -42.34
C ASN A 476 2.80 7.92 -41.43
N THR A 477 3.02 6.72 -41.97
CA THR A 477 3.63 5.62 -41.22
C THR A 477 5.10 5.91 -40.89
N GLU A 478 5.86 6.48 -41.83
CA GLU A 478 7.26 6.88 -41.60
C GLU A 478 7.39 8.00 -40.56
N ASN A 479 6.55 9.03 -40.65
CA ASN A 479 6.53 10.13 -39.68
C ASN A 479 6.21 9.62 -38.27
N LEU A 480 5.26 8.68 -38.13
CA LEU A 480 4.92 8.11 -36.83
C LEU A 480 6.06 7.25 -36.27
N LEU A 481 6.72 6.43 -37.09
CA LEU A 481 7.89 5.65 -36.67
C LEU A 481 9.06 6.53 -36.24
N ARG A 482 9.34 7.61 -36.97
CA ARG A 482 10.40 8.57 -36.63
C ARG A 482 10.13 9.24 -35.28
N LYS A 483 8.88 9.62 -35.01
CA LYS A 483 8.48 10.22 -33.72
C LYS A 483 8.61 9.23 -32.56
N VAL A 484 8.22 7.97 -32.76
CA VAL A 484 8.37 6.93 -31.73
C VAL A 484 9.84 6.66 -31.44
N ARG A 485 10.72 6.60 -32.46
CA ARG A 485 12.17 6.47 -32.24
C ARG A 485 12.77 7.66 -31.54
N GLY A 486 12.46 8.89 -31.98
CA GLY A 486 12.92 10.11 -31.32
C GLY A 486 12.51 10.18 -29.84
N PHE A 487 11.31 9.67 -29.50
CA PHE A 487 10.89 9.54 -28.11
C PHE A 487 11.74 8.53 -27.32
N ILE A 488 12.01 7.35 -27.89
CA ILE A 488 12.85 6.32 -27.25
C ILE A 488 14.28 6.86 -27.06
N ASP A 489 14.84 7.53 -28.06
CA ASP A 489 16.18 8.14 -28.03
C ASP A 489 16.35 9.19 -26.94
N ASN A 490 15.28 9.93 -26.64
CA ASN A 490 15.31 11.00 -25.64
C ASN A 490 15.05 10.48 -24.21
N VAL A 491 14.29 9.39 -24.06
CA VAL A 491 13.73 8.99 -22.77
C VAL A 491 14.29 7.68 -22.22
N GLU A 492 14.42 6.65 -23.06
CA GLU A 492 14.72 5.27 -22.61
C GLU A 492 16.05 4.74 -23.13
N ALA A 493 16.64 5.39 -24.13
CA ALA A 493 17.93 5.01 -24.68
C ALA A 493 19.03 5.13 -23.63
N THR A 494 19.75 4.02 -23.43
CA THR A 494 20.89 3.94 -22.52
C THR A 494 22.16 3.87 -23.33
N TYR A 495 23.07 4.82 -23.10
CA TYR A 495 24.35 4.89 -23.78
C TYR A 495 25.17 3.62 -23.48
N SER A 496 25.62 2.93 -24.52
CA SER A 496 26.49 1.75 -24.38
C SER A 496 27.93 2.14 -24.68
N SER A 497 28.83 1.95 -23.72
CA SER A 497 30.27 2.16 -23.91
C SER A 497 30.89 1.20 -24.94
N LYS A 498 30.26 0.06 -25.22
CA LYS A 498 30.74 -0.93 -26.21
C LYS A 498 30.56 -0.48 -27.65
N LEU A 499 29.52 0.31 -27.94
CA LEU A 499 29.14 0.72 -29.31
C LEU A 499 29.24 2.23 -29.54
N ASN A 500 29.62 3.02 -28.52
CA ASN A 500 29.61 4.49 -28.53
C ASN A 500 28.28 5.13 -28.97
N GLU A 501 27.17 4.40 -28.81
CA GLU A 501 25.84 4.81 -29.26
C GLU A 501 24.76 4.53 -28.22
N LYS A 502 23.61 5.19 -28.42
CA LYS A 502 22.38 5.01 -27.65
C LYS A 502 21.73 3.68 -28.03
N VAL A 503 21.45 2.84 -27.03
CA VAL A 503 20.85 1.50 -27.24
C VAL A 503 19.55 1.38 -26.45
N TYR A 504 18.54 0.80 -27.09
CA TYR A 504 17.20 0.65 -26.52
C TYR A 504 17.13 -0.47 -25.48
N ALA A 505 16.31 -0.27 -24.46
CA ALA A 505 16.05 -1.30 -23.44
C ALA A 505 14.97 -2.30 -23.91
N LEU A 506 14.96 -3.50 -23.31
CA LEU A 506 13.97 -4.56 -23.58
C LEU A 506 12.51 -4.06 -23.49
N ASN A 507 12.23 -3.20 -22.51
CA ASN A 507 10.90 -2.62 -22.30
C ASN A 507 10.43 -1.76 -23.50
N SER A 508 11.34 -1.05 -24.17
CA SER A 508 11.01 -0.20 -25.33
C SER A 508 10.60 -1.07 -26.54
N TRP A 509 11.27 -2.20 -26.73
CA TRP A 509 10.96 -3.17 -27.79
C TRP A 509 9.59 -3.83 -27.62
N LYS A 510 9.18 -4.11 -26.37
CA LYS A 510 7.83 -4.63 -26.05
C LYS A 510 6.72 -3.74 -26.62
N PHE A 511 6.91 -2.43 -26.63
CA PHE A 511 5.93 -1.47 -27.13
C PHE A 511 6.11 -1.15 -28.62
N LEU A 512 7.35 -1.11 -29.10
CA LEU A 512 7.67 -0.81 -30.50
C LEU A 512 7.21 -1.89 -31.48
N PHE A 513 7.37 -3.18 -31.15
CA PHE A 513 6.98 -4.29 -32.04
C PHE A 513 5.46 -4.34 -32.33
N PRO A 514 4.55 -4.21 -31.34
CA PRO A 514 3.13 -4.07 -31.61
C PRO A 514 2.77 -2.90 -32.52
N ILE A 515 3.41 -1.74 -32.34
CA ILE A 515 3.21 -0.54 -33.18
C ILE A 515 3.63 -0.86 -34.61
N LEU A 516 4.83 -1.42 -34.80
CA LEU A 516 5.34 -1.76 -36.12
C LEU A 516 4.48 -2.81 -36.84
N LYS A 517 4.02 -3.83 -36.10
CA LYS A 517 3.09 -4.85 -36.63
C LYS A 517 1.79 -4.21 -37.14
N ASN A 518 1.23 -3.28 -36.38
CA ASN A 518 -0.02 -2.60 -36.76
C ASN A 518 0.17 -1.71 -37.99
N LEU A 519 1.28 -0.97 -38.07
CA LEU A 519 1.61 -0.14 -39.24
C LEU A 519 1.86 -0.99 -40.49
N ASN A 520 2.43 -2.19 -40.34
CA ASN A 520 2.74 -3.08 -41.45
C ASN A 520 1.55 -3.96 -41.92
N MET A 521 0.33 -3.77 -41.39
CA MET A 521 -0.86 -4.53 -41.80
C MET A 521 -1.24 -4.38 -43.29
N HIS A 522 -0.80 -3.30 -43.94
CA HIS A 522 -1.00 -3.05 -45.38
C HIS A 522 0.29 -3.10 -46.21
N ASP A 523 1.39 -3.58 -45.62
CA ASP A 523 2.72 -3.63 -46.24
C ASP A 523 3.31 -2.28 -46.70
N LYS A 524 2.77 -1.15 -46.22
CA LYS A 524 3.18 0.20 -46.63
C LYS A 524 4.32 0.81 -45.80
N VAL A 525 4.98 0.04 -44.93
CA VAL A 525 6.20 0.52 -44.26
C VAL A 525 7.36 0.39 -45.24
N SER A 526 8.12 1.46 -45.46
CA SER A 526 9.24 1.43 -46.39
C SER A 526 10.32 0.45 -45.97
N THR A 527 11.02 -0.12 -46.95
CA THR A 527 12.11 -1.08 -46.70
C THR A 527 13.29 -0.42 -45.96
N MET A 528 13.50 0.88 -46.14
CA MET A 528 14.52 1.66 -45.41
C MET A 528 14.21 1.76 -43.91
N GLU A 529 12.96 2.00 -43.55
CA GLU A 529 12.57 2.11 -42.14
C GLU A 529 12.59 0.75 -41.43
N LEU A 530 12.21 -0.34 -42.11
CA LEU A 530 12.37 -1.69 -41.59
C LEU A 530 13.85 -2.10 -41.41
N LYS A 531 14.76 -1.57 -42.24
CA LYS A 531 16.21 -1.75 -42.06
C LYS A 531 16.70 -1.01 -40.82
N SER A 532 16.27 0.23 -40.60
CA SER A 532 16.68 1.01 -39.43
C SER A 532 16.21 0.38 -38.12
N THR A 533 14.96 -0.10 -38.05
CA THR A 533 14.48 -0.84 -36.87
C THR A 533 15.25 -2.14 -36.63
N LEU A 534 15.59 -2.88 -37.69
CA LEU A 534 16.43 -4.07 -37.58
C LEU A 534 17.81 -3.73 -37.01
N ASN A 535 18.47 -2.70 -37.53
CA ASN A 535 19.79 -2.29 -37.06
C ASN A 535 19.77 -1.89 -35.58
N GLU A 536 18.76 -1.16 -35.13
CA GLU A 536 18.57 -0.82 -33.71
C GLU A 536 18.31 -2.07 -32.83
N TYR A 537 17.56 -3.05 -33.35
CA TYR A 537 17.30 -4.31 -32.67
C TYR A 537 18.58 -5.15 -32.52
N LEU A 538 19.36 -5.24 -33.58
CA LEU A 538 20.66 -5.93 -33.59
C LEU A 538 21.66 -5.29 -32.62
N LYS A 539 21.73 -3.95 -32.58
CA LYS A 539 22.52 -3.22 -31.57
C LYS A 539 22.08 -3.54 -30.14
N SER A 540 20.77 -3.71 -29.93
CA SER A 540 20.23 -4.07 -28.61
C SER A 540 20.61 -5.49 -28.19
N LEU A 541 20.63 -6.44 -29.14
CA LEU A 541 21.06 -7.82 -28.92
C LEU A 541 22.54 -7.90 -28.53
N LEU A 542 23.42 -7.21 -29.26
CA LEU A 542 24.87 -7.17 -29.01
C LEU A 542 25.28 -6.66 -27.62
N THR A 543 24.44 -5.82 -26.98
CA THR A 543 24.79 -5.25 -25.67
C THR A 543 24.42 -6.11 -24.47
N GLY A 544 23.81 -7.29 -24.67
CA GLY A 544 23.44 -8.22 -23.59
C GLY A 544 22.36 -7.68 -22.62
N LYS A 545 21.63 -6.61 -23.00
CA LYS A 545 20.58 -6.01 -22.15
C LYS A 545 19.32 -6.86 -21.99
N PHE A 546 19.26 -7.98 -22.67
CA PHE A 546 18.18 -8.95 -22.58
C PHE A 546 18.31 -9.91 -21.38
N GLU A 547 19.46 -9.93 -20.70
CA GLU A 547 19.82 -11.05 -19.80
C GLU A 547 19.56 -10.87 -18.29
N LYS A 548 18.89 -9.80 -17.82
CA LYS A 548 18.78 -9.59 -16.36
C LYS A 548 17.36 -9.42 -15.83
N GLY A 549 16.85 -10.53 -15.28
CA GLY A 549 16.21 -10.53 -13.95
C GLY A 549 14.69 -10.77 -13.90
N THR A 550 14.30 -11.83 -13.18
CA THR A 550 12.97 -12.23 -12.68
C THR A 550 12.02 -12.91 -13.68
N LYS A 551 11.32 -13.98 -13.23
CA LYS A 551 10.46 -14.88 -14.03
C LYS A 551 9.39 -14.20 -14.93
N ALA A 552 9.04 -12.95 -14.69
CA ALA A 552 8.20 -12.15 -15.58
C ALA A 552 8.91 -11.74 -16.89
N SER A 553 10.25 -11.82 -16.93
CA SER A 553 11.08 -11.52 -18.10
C SER A 553 11.02 -12.60 -19.16
N LEU A 554 10.74 -13.87 -18.84
CA LEU A 554 10.78 -14.96 -19.82
C LEU A 554 9.69 -14.83 -20.90
N GLU A 555 8.46 -14.47 -20.52
CA GLU A 555 7.37 -14.24 -21.48
C GLU A 555 7.61 -12.99 -22.33
N GLU A 556 8.15 -11.93 -21.72
CA GLU A 556 8.48 -10.68 -22.40
C GLU A 556 9.64 -10.86 -23.39
N MET A 557 10.65 -11.62 -22.98
CA MET A 557 11.77 -12.06 -23.81
C MET A 557 11.29 -12.89 -24.99
N ARG A 558 10.44 -13.89 -24.73
CA ARG A 558 9.83 -14.73 -25.76
C ARG A 558 9.04 -13.90 -26.77
N PHE A 559 8.27 -12.92 -26.30
CA PHE A 559 7.51 -12.04 -27.19
C PHE A 559 8.44 -11.21 -28.10
N VAL A 560 9.48 -10.60 -27.52
CA VAL A 560 10.44 -9.77 -28.25
C VAL A 560 11.22 -10.59 -29.29
N THR A 561 11.70 -11.79 -28.92
CA THR A 561 12.43 -12.66 -29.85
C THR A 561 11.53 -13.19 -30.96
N LEU A 562 10.27 -13.56 -30.67
CA LEU A 562 9.30 -13.98 -31.68
C LEU A 562 8.95 -12.85 -32.67
N GLU A 563 8.75 -11.62 -32.19
CA GLU A 563 8.48 -10.48 -33.08
C GLU A 563 9.72 -10.06 -33.87
N GLY A 564 10.93 -10.17 -33.30
CA GLY A 564 12.18 -10.05 -34.05
C GLY A 564 12.29 -11.06 -35.19
N ILE A 565 11.95 -12.33 -34.94
CA ILE A 565 11.89 -13.39 -35.97
C ILE A 565 10.83 -13.08 -37.04
N ARG A 566 9.67 -12.51 -36.65
CA ARG A 566 8.62 -12.09 -37.60
C ARG A 566 9.09 -10.93 -38.48
N LEU A 567 9.79 -9.95 -37.90
CA LEU A 567 10.38 -8.83 -38.64
C LEU A 567 11.42 -9.33 -39.66
N LEU A 568 12.28 -10.26 -39.26
CA LEU A 568 13.21 -10.94 -40.15
C LEU A 568 12.48 -11.70 -41.27
N LYS A 569 11.39 -12.39 -40.94
CA LYS A 569 10.57 -13.09 -41.94
C LYS A 569 9.99 -12.10 -42.98
N ILE A 570 9.39 -11.00 -42.53
CA ILE A 570 8.85 -9.95 -43.41
C ILE A 570 9.93 -9.39 -44.33
N LEU A 571 11.11 -9.08 -43.80
CA LEU A 571 12.24 -8.62 -44.61
C LEU A 571 12.70 -9.69 -45.61
N THR A 572 12.81 -10.96 -45.20
CA THR A 572 13.18 -12.05 -46.13
C THR A 572 12.12 -12.30 -47.20
N ASP A 573 10.84 -12.12 -46.89
CA ASP A 573 9.73 -12.28 -47.83
C ASP A 573 9.70 -11.14 -48.86
N ARG A 574 10.07 -9.91 -48.47
CA ARG A 574 10.23 -8.77 -49.39
C ARG A 574 11.47 -8.86 -50.28
N ILE A 575 12.47 -9.65 -49.88
CA ILE A 575 13.70 -9.93 -50.64
C ILE A 575 13.54 -11.23 -51.47
N LYS A 576 12.30 -11.71 -51.70
CA LYS A 576 12.06 -12.86 -52.58
C LYS A 576 12.50 -12.54 -54.00
N LEU A 577 13.61 -13.16 -54.40
CA LEU A 577 13.94 -13.40 -55.79
C LEU A 577 13.01 -14.53 -56.30
N PRO A 578 12.55 -14.48 -57.56
CA PRO A 578 11.91 -15.63 -58.21
C PRO A 578 12.85 -16.85 -58.10
N THR A 579 12.27 -18.04 -58.01
CA THR A 579 12.98 -19.32 -57.83
C THR A 579 14.02 -19.50 -58.92
N LEU A 580 15.27 -19.19 -58.60
CA LEU A 580 16.44 -19.44 -59.44
C LEU A 580 17.07 -20.73 -58.94
N ASP A 581 17.30 -21.66 -59.86
CA ASP A 581 17.90 -22.96 -59.58
C ASP A 581 19.37 -22.78 -59.14
N SER A 582 19.91 -23.77 -58.43
CA SER A 582 21.23 -23.76 -57.79
C SER A 582 22.40 -23.38 -58.72
N GLU A 583 22.23 -23.52 -60.03
CA GLU A 583 23.24 -23.21 -61.05
C GLU A 583 23.23 -21.72 -61.48
N GLU A 584 22.10 -21.01 -61.35
CA GLU A 584 21.98 -19.59 -61.70
C GLU A 584 22.50 -18.66 -60.60
N ILE A 585 22.58 -19.17 -59.36
CA ILE A 585 23.10 -18.44 -58.18
C ILE A 585 24.59 -18.11 -58.31
N ALA A 586 25.36 -18.97 -59.00
CA ALA A 586 26.79 -18.77 -59.22
C ALA A 586 27.09 -17.67 -60.25
N ASN A 587 26.14 -17.36 -61.14
CA ASN A 587 26.29 -16.40 -62.24
C ASN A 587 25.74 -15.00 -61.92
N LEU A 588 25.09 -14.79 -60.76
CA LEU A 588 24.59 -13.49 -60.33
C LEU A 588 25.77 -12.53 -60.03
N LYS A 589 25.85 -11.41 -60.75
CA LYS A 589 26.81 -10.32 -60.50
C LYS A 589 26.11 -9.08 -59.90
N GLY A 590 26.82 -8.37 -59.03
CA GLY A 590 26.40 -7.05 -58.52
C GLY A 590 25.29 -7.11 -57.46
N THR A 591 24.19 -6.42 -57.73
CA THR A 591 23.10 -6.13 -56.77
C THR A 591 22.33 -7.37 -56.33
N ASP A 592 22.12 -8.34 -57.21
CA ASP A 592 21.29 -9.51 -56.89
C ASP A 592 22.05 -10.57 -56.08
N ARG A 593 23.38 -10.63 -56.26
CA ARG A 593 24.27 -11.40 -55.36
C ARG A 593 24.30 -10.80 -53.96
N ASN A 594 24.30 -9.47 -53.83
CA ASN A 594 24.22 -8.81 -52.53
C ASN A 594 22.86 -9.04 -51.85
N LYS A 595 21.76 -9.01 -52.62
CA LYS A 595 20.42 -9.39 -52.11
C LYS A 595 20.38 -10.84 -51.64
N PHE A 596 21.01 -11.76 -52.39
CA PHE A 596 21.12 -13.16 -52.03
C PHE A 596 21.95 -13.37 -50.75
N LEU A 597 23.10 -12.70 -50.65
CA LEU A 597 23.96 -12.77 -49.46
C LEU A 597 23.25 -12.19 -48.23
N ALA A 598 22.63 -11.01 -48.35
CA ALA A 598 21.83 -10.41 -47.28
C ALA A 598 20.70 -11.35 -46.83
N ARG A 599 19.98 -11.97 -47.78
CA ARG A 599 18.95 -12.98 -47.47
C ARG A 599 19.55 -14.18 -46.73
N ARG A 600 20.71 -14.67 -47.15
CA ARG A 600 21.41 -15.79 -46.49
C ARG A 600 21.83 -15.43 -45.06
N HIS A 601 22.35 -14.23 -44.83
CA HIS A 601 22.73 -13.76 -43.50
C HIS A 601 21.50 -13.57 -42.59
N LEU A 602 20.40 -13.01 -43.10
CA LEU A 602 19.13 -12.89 -42.37
C LEU A 602 18.53 -14.26 -42.01
N LEU A 603 18.61 -15.24 -42.91
CA LEU A 603 18.14 -16.60 -42.65
C LEU A 603 19.00 -17.33 -41.59
N ARG A 604 20.32 -17.12 -41.61
CA ARG A 604 21.22 -17.63 -40.55
C ARG A 604 20.92 -16.99 -39.20
N LEU A 605 20.74 -15.67 -39.16
CA LEU A 605 20.38 -14.97 -37.93
C LEU A 605 19.01 -15.40 -37.40
N LYS A 606 18.04 -15.63 -38.29
CA LYS A 606 16.75 -16.23 -37.94
C LYS A 606 16.89 -17.62 -37.33
N GLN A 607 17.78 -18.47 -37.87
CA GLN A 607 18.03 -19.80 -37.34
C GLN A 607 18.65 -19.74 -35.93
N MET A 608 19.58 -18.81 -35.69
CA MET A 608 20.18 -18.62 -34.37
C MET A 608 19.16 -18.12 -33.35
N LEU A 609 18.35 -17.10 -33.68
CA LEU A 609 17.30 -16.63 -32.77
C LEU A 609 16.23 -17.70 -32.46
N LEU A 610 15.99 -18.65 -33.38
CA LEU A 610 15.11 -19.79 -33.12
C LEU A 610 15.72 -20.79 -32.15
N VAL A 611 17.05 -20.94 -32.15
CA VAL A 611 17.79 -21.74 -31.16
C VAL A 611 17.73 -21.05 -29.80
N ASP A 612 18.00 -19.74 -29.73
CA ASP A 612 17.91 -18.96 -28.50
C ASP A 612 16.48 -18.99 -27.92
N LEU A 613 15.44 -18.95 -28.77
CA LEU A 613 14.05 -19.11 -28.36
C LEU A 613 13.79 -20.50 -27.76
N ALA A 614 14.35 -21.57 -28.34
CA ALA A 614 14.21 -22.93 -27.84
C ALA A 614 14.88 -23.10 -26.47
N ASP A 615 16.02 -22.42 -26.26
CA ASP A 615 16.74 -22.37 -24.99
C ASP A 615 15.95 -21.57 -23.94
N ILE A 616 15.32 -20.44 -24.32
CA ILE A 616 14.42 -19.65 -23.46
C ILE A 616 13.13 -20.42 -23.08
N GLU A 617 12.58 -21.23 -24.00
CA GLU A 617 11.40 -22.07 -23.76
C GLU A 617 11.69 -23.35 -22.96
N GLY A 618 12.96 -23.62 -22.61
CA GLY A 618 13.37 -24.78 -21.82
C GLY A 618 13.23 -26.13 -22.56
N LYS A 619 13.20 -26.10 -23.89
CA LYS A 619 13.09 -27.30 -24.74
C LYS A 619 14.46 -27.82 -25.21
N SER A 620 15.55 -27.50 -24.51
CA SER A 620 16.82 -28.15 -24.79
C SER A 620 16.76 -29.60 -24.29
N GLU A 621 16.58 -30.55 -25.22
CA GLU A 621 16.99 -31.94 -24.97
C GLU A 621 18.42 -31.90 -24.40
N LYS A 622 18.64 -32.59 -23.28
CA LYS A 622 19.93 -32.71 -22.59
C LYS A 622 21.09 -32.80 -23.59
N ARG A 623 21.80 -31.70 -23.82
CA ARG A 623 23.17 -31.74 -24.33
C ARG A 623 24.10 -31.54 -23.15
N THR A 624 24.80 -32.63 -22.84
CA THR A 624 25.94 -32.66 -21.94
C THR A 624 27.02 -31.67 -22.38
N SER A 625 27.65 -31.06 -21.37
CA SER A 625 28.93 -30.34 -21.33
C SER A 625 29.07 -28.99 -22.05
N GLY A 626 29.35 -27.95 -21.25
CA GLY A 626 30.41 -26.98 -21.54
C GLY A 626 29.98 -25.51 -21.48
N GLU A 627 30.40 -24.78 -20.44
CA GLU A 627 30.42 -23.32 -20.39
C GLU A 627 31.21 -22.70 -21.58
N ASP A 628 32.03 -23.50 -22.29
CA ASP A 628 32.76 -23.11 -23.51
C ASP A 628 31.87 -23.09 -24.79
N ALA A 629 30.72 -23.78 -24.80
CA ALA A 629 29.84 -23.84 -25.96
C ALA A 629 28.95 -22.59 -26.09
N ASP A 630 28.59 -21.95 -24.98
CA ASP A 630 27.78 -20.72 -25.00
C ASP A 630 28.63 -19.50 -25.34
N ALA A 631 29.87 -19.41 -24.86
CA ALA A 631 30.81 -18.35 -25.25
C ALA A 631 31.17 -18.38 -26.75
N SER A 632 31.28 -19.57 -27.36
CA SER A 632 31.53 -19.71 -28.80
C SER A 632 30.31 -19.38 -29.67
N LYS A 633 29.10 -19.64 -29.19
CA LYS A 633 27.85 -19.23 -29.86
C LYS A 633 27.61 -17.73 -29.76
N GLU A 634 27.86 -17.13 -28.60
CA GLU A 634 27.80 -15.67 -28.41
C GLU A 634 28.80 -14.97 -29.33
N GLY A 635 30.04 -15.44 -29.39
CA GLY A 635 31.05 -14.92 -30.32
C GLY A 635 30.64 -15.04 -31.80
N LEU A 636 30.04 -16.17 -32.20
CA LEU A 636 29.52 -16.34 -33.58
C LEU A 636 28.31 -15.45 -33.88
N LEU A 637 27.47 -15.17 -32.88
CA LEU A 637 26.33 -14.27 -33.01
C LEU A 637 26.82 -12.81 -33.07
N GLU A 638 27.78 -12.43 -32.25
CA GLU A 638 28.46 -11.14 -32.30
C GLU A 638 29.12 -10.93 -33.67
N ASP A 639 29.91 -11.90 -34.14
CA ASP A 639 30.56 -11.86 -35.46
C ASP A 639 29.55 -11.73 -36.60
N LEU A 640 28.45 -12.51 -36.58
CA LEU A 640 27.41 -12.46 -37.62
C LEU A 640 26.62 -11.14 -37.59
N VAL A 641 26.34 -10.61 -36.40
CA VAL A 641 25.64 -9.34 -36.27
C VAL A 641 26.55 -8.18 -36.68
N GLU A 642 27.83 -8.20 -36.32
CA GLU A 642 28.84 -7.27 -36.82
C GLU A 642 28.99 -7.37 -38.34
N LEU A 643 29.00 -8.57 -38.93
CA LEU A 643 29.03 -8.77 -40.39
C LEU A 643 27.76 -8.23 -41.07
N ILE A 644 26.60 -8.36 -40.42
CA ILE A 644 25.34 -7.80 -40.91
C ILE A 644 25.36 -6.27 -40.86
N LEU A 645 25.91 -5.69 -39.78
CA LEU A 645 26.06 -4.25 -39.59
C LEU A 645 27.14 -3.63 -40.51
N HIS A 646 28.26 -4.33 -40.75
CA HIS A 646 29.42 -3.82 -41.49
C HIS A 646 29.42 -4.16 -42.99
N GLU A 647 29.14 -5.41 -43.39
CA GLU A 647 29.45 -5.90 -44.73
C GLU A 647 28.23 -6.09 -45.65
N SER A 648 27.09 -6.56 -45.12
CA SER A 648 25.98 -6.96 -45.99
C SER A 648 25.02 -5.83 -46.42
N TYR A 649 25.03 -4.69 -45.73
CA TYR A 649 24.03 -3.63 -45.93
C TYR A 649 24.52 -2.29 -46.49
N LYS A 650 25.84 -2.00 -46.51
CA LYS A 650 26.38 -0.80 -47.18
C LYS A 650 26.14 -0.78 -48.71
N LYS A 651 25.74 -1.92 -49.30
CA LYS A 651 25.54 -2.11 -50.74
C LYS A 651 24.06 -2.41 -51.12
N PHE A 652 23.12 -2.15 -50.21
CA PHE A 652 21.67 -2.36 -50.35
C PHE A 652 20.93 -1.06 -50.02
#